data_AF-A0A1N6PQ21-F1
#
_entry.id   AF-A0A1N6PQ21-F1
#
_cell.length_a   1.000
_cell.length_b   1.000
_cell.length_c   1.000
_cell.angle_alpha   90.00
_cell.angle_beta   90.00
_cell.angle_gamma   90.00
#
_symmetry.space_group_name_H-M   'P 1'
#
loop_
_entity.id
_entity.type
_entity.pdbx_description
1 polymer ?
#
loop_
_entity_poly.entity_id
_entity_poly.type
_entity_poly.pdbx_seq_one_letter_code
_entity_poly.pdbx_strand_id
1 'polypeptide(L)'
;MANRLKRASLGLIVPLICLAACSALLSPFEKSDQDRATASHPGADHTGTLEIIFNQTGISTVLPPEVFPADLKFDLTLNPIDIPGQEEIDLEGLSESELFVPGIFPGTWSVSLRGYFPEGTPPEGVTPEVHAFSATEDVTILQGVPTQWSAQLLALQTDEGEGSVKIELFWNDSELVTEWMDDSAEPSPSLQRLIPGGTHQEPVHIDPQTITFNGDAGTLIYEESGLESGFHRIVITLERHDADTNETFSVGTYRDVIHIYDSLRSEKTLDITPLIGIPPSAPENLQVSPVSFDETEEEWTVGLSWTRSVTAESYRIYRSEDGGAFELLADNLPRTTSSFETTQSTSIDSYQYRLVARNTYGNAQPLDSPTVPGDLQAIEGDFTFHIHSDYLILSEYIGSDPEADVEIPATATIGGVERTVKKIAAQAFLNKEIGGTLTIPDSITEIGAAAFRDNNFTGDLIIPDSVTSIGINAFRSAGFDEGNLTLGTTGSNLGTIGAGAFIENNFAGGLIIPDSVTSIGGSAFSSAGFDGPLTLETTESNLDTIGASAFRDSNFTGNLTIPDSVTTIGLDAFRSAGFDGTLTLGTTGSNLGTIGATAFQGTGFTGNLTIPDSVTTIGHDAFRSIEFGGNLTLGTGMETIGTRSFQFVIFTGDLTIPDSVITIEQEAFRWATFTGGSLSLGTGLKTIGNSAFLDNATRPFAGNLTIPDSVITIGDSAFLNREFTGHSHRYISLGTTESALETIGNRAFEGTNLRGPLEIPGTVTSIGEKAFFELGISGDLVIPDSVITIGAEAFRDNSFRNDDPDFRHTLTLGTEHSKLETIGASAFRDNRFYGNLVIPDSVITIGEGAFQPDNVNDMAFMHGNLTLGTSLQTIGASAFESTRLRGNLTIPDSVTTIGDRAFFNTPQFGPSEAILTLGTENSKLETIGSEAFRVSNFTGELTIPNSVKIIGENAFNGSFDGATLTLGTSLETVGNGAFQGNNFTGGLTIPDSVTSIGQQAFGNNSFTGDLTIPVTTPDPVTIGIAAFQESGFDGTLTLGNLTDISTSAFRGTGFTSVTIPGSVTRIWSDAFRDIVSPGFQSLTFEGGSDLEINVRAFQNASTQITEITIPARVTNIGGSTFRSWSALATVTVMREDPPDAGTGIFAETPIADTESSNIFVPEASVATYQTADGWAEYAARIESQ
;
A
#
# COMPACT_ATOMS: atom_id res chain seq x y z
N MET A 1 22.67 1.49 16.71
CA MET A 1 22.17 0.58 17.75
C MET A 1 21.07 -0.26 17.12
N ALA A 2 21.22 -1.58 17.23
CA ALA A 2 20.65 -2.58 16.33
C ALA A 2 19.11 -2.73 16.40
N ASN A 3 18.56 -3.16 15.26
CA ASN A 3 17.37 -3.99 15.05
C ASN A 3 16.09 -3.64 15.83
N ARG A 4 15.30 -2.72 15.24
CA ARG A 4 13.84 -2.86 15.28
C ARG A 4 13.45 -3.95 14.28
N LEU A 5 13.38 -5.20 14.75
CA LEU A 5 12.72 -6.28 14.03
C LEU A 5 11.26 -5.88 13.75
N LYS A 6 10.89 -5.90 12.47
CA LYS A 6 9.52 -5.81 11.97
C LYS A 6 8.67 -6.85 12.74
N ARG A 7 7.69 -6.39 13.51
CA ARG A 7 6.59 -7.26 13.94
C ARG A 7 5.78 -7.59 12.69
N ALA A 8 5.97 -8.78 12.13
CA ALA A 8 5.03 -9.34 11.16
C ALA A 8 3.73 -9.63 11.91
N SER A 9 2.63 -9.03 11.47
CA SER A 9 1.29 -9.33 11.95
C SER A 9 0.90 -10.74 11.53
N LEU A 10 0.95 -11.69 12.47
CA LEU A 10 0.47 -13.08 12.36
C LEU A 10 -1.07 -13.20 12.19
N GLY A 11 -1.74 -12.17 11.66
CA GLY A 11 -3.21 -12.08 11.59
C GLY A 11 -3.88 -12.98 10.54
N LEU A 12 -3.10 -13.65 9.69
CA LEU A 12 -3.59 -14.50 8.59
C LEU A 12 -3.69 -15.99 8.94
N ILE A 13 -3.11 -16.45 10.05
CA ILE A 13 -3.03 -17.88 10.37
C ILE A 13 -4.39 -18.46 10.77
N VAL A 14 -5.19 -17.71 11.55
CA VAL A 14 -6.45 -18.23 12.09
C VAL A 14 -7.57 -18.34 11.03
N PRO A 15 -7.75 -17.37 10.10
CA PRO A 15 -8.69 -17.54 8.98
C PRO A 15 -8.41 -18.78 8.12
N LEU A 16 -7.12 -19.13 7.92
CA LEU A 16 -6.67 -20.29 7.16
C LEU A 16 -6.94 -21.63 7.87
N ILE A 17 -6.78 -21.66 9.19
CA ILE A 17 -7.16 -22.83 10.02
C ILE A 17 -8.68 -23.05 9.98
N CYS A 18 -9.49 -21.97 10.01
CA CYS A 18 -10.94 -22.04 9.87
C CYS A 18 -11.38 -22.59 8.51
N LEU A 19 -10.72 -22.19 7.41
CA LEU A 19 -11.04 -22.65 6.06
C LEU A 19 -10.76 -24.17 5.88
N ALA A 20 -9.64 -24.66 6.41
CA ALA A 20 -9.27 -26.08 6.37
C ALA A 20 -10.19 -26.96 7.23
N ALA A 21 -10.67 -26.44 8.37
CA ALA A 21 -11.64 -27.15 9.21
C ALA A 21 -13.01 -27.27 8.53
N CYS A 22 -13.47 -26.23 7.83
CA CYS A 22 -14.71 -26.24 7.06
C CYS A 22 -14.65 -27.21 5.86
N SER A 23 -13.51 -27.36 5.17
CA SER A 23 -13.36 -28.33 4.07
C SER A 23 -13.39 -29.78 4.56
N ALA A 24 -12.88 -30.05 5.77
CA ALA A 24 -12.88 -31.39 6.37
C ALA A 24 -14.27 -31.82 6.89
N LEU A 25 -15.10 -30.88 7.34
CA LEU A 25 -16.44 -31.18 7.85
C LEU A 25 -17.49 -31.48 6.77
N LEU A 26 -17.25 -31.09 5.51
CA LEU A 26 -18.27 -31.07 4.44
C LEU A 26 -18.02 -32.05 3.27
N SER A 27 -16.99 -32.89 3.32
CA SER A 27 -16.73 -33.94 2.32
C SER A 27 -16.98 -35.32 2.92
N PRO A 28 -18.10 -36.03 2.61
CA PRO A 28 -18.25 -37.40 3.09
C PRO A 28 -17.60 -38.43 2.15
N PHE A 29 -17.41 -38.17 0.85
CA PHE A 29 -16.88 -39.18 -0.09
C PHE A 29 -16.25 -38.55 -1.33
N GLU A 30 -15.01 -38.06 -1.21
CA GLU A 30 -14.07 -38.08 -2.34
C GLU A 30 -12.81 -38.84 -1.94
N LYS A 31 -12.43 -39.75 -2.85
CA LYS A 31 -11.36 -40.76 -2.78
C LYS A 31 -10.27 -40.47 -1.74
N SER A 32 -10.34 -41.17 -0.61
CA SER A 32 -9.12 -41.49 0.12
C SER A 32 -8.45 -42.67 -0.59
N ASP A 33 -7.17 -42.55 -0.91
CA ASP A 33 -6.36 -43.65 -1.43
C ASP A 33 -6.11 -44.77 -0.37
N GLN A 34 -6.78 -44.73 0.78
CA GLN A 34 -6.55 -45.66 1.90
C GLN A 34 -7.57 -46.81 2.04
N ASP A 35 -8.68 -46.82 1.31
CA ASP A 35 -9.60 -47.99 1.32
C ASP A 35 -9.07 -49.20 0.50
N ARG A 36 -7.81 -49.14 0.04
CA ARG A 36 -7.07 -50.22 -0.64
C ARG A 36 -5.94 -50.83 0.20
N ALA A 37 -5.99 -50.72 1.53
CA ALA A 37 -4.99 -51.31 2.42
C ALA A 37 -5.37 -52.71 2.94
N THR A 38 -4.45 -53.67 2.81
CA THR A 38 -4.42 -54.90 3.59
C THR A 38 -4.17 -54.59 5.07
N ALA A 39 -4.72 -55.45 5.94
CA ALA A 39 -4.76 -55.26 7.39
C ALA A 39 -3.42 -54.79 8.00
N SER A 40 -3.40 -53.55 8.50
CA SER A 40 -2.39 -53.10 9.45
C SER A 40 -2.90 -53.34 10.88
N HIS A 41 -1.97 -53.64 11.78
CA HIS A 41 -2.21 -53.97 13.18
C HIS A 41 -3.03 -52.92 13.95
N PRO A 42 -3.75 -53.31 15.02
CA PRO A 42 -4.41 -52.36 15.90
C PRO A 42 -3.37 -51.45 16.57
N GLY A 43 -3.51 -50.13 16.38
CA GLY A 43 -2.75 -49.09 17.08
C GLY A 43 -1.82 -48.21 16.24
N ALA A 44 -2.06 -48.03 14.93
CA ALA A 44 -1.31 -47.06 14.13
C ALA A 44 -2.05 -45.70 14.08
N ASP A 45 -1.43 -44.65 14.64
CA ASP A 45 -1.86 -43.27 14.42
C ASP A 45 -1.70 -42.92 12.93
N HIS A 46 -2.74 -42.35 12.32
CA HIS A 46 -2.70 -41.91 10.92
C HIS A 46 -2.32 -40.43 10.83
N THR A 47 -1.33 -40.12 9.98
CA THR A 47 -0.87 -38.76 9.70
C THR A 47 -1.01 -38.42 8.22
N GLY A 48 -1.64 -37.29 7.92
CA GLY A 48 -1.67 -36.67 6.59
C GLY A 48 -0.95 -35.31 6.62
N THR A 49 -0.32 -34.92 5.50
CA THR A 49 0.39 -33.63 5.37
C THR A 49 -0.27 -32.77 4.30
N LEU A 50 -0.67 -31.54 4.66
CA LEU A 50 -1.13 -30.50 3.74
C LEU A 50 -0.08 -29.39 3.71
N GLU A 51 0.47 -29.10 2.53
CA GLU A 51 1.46 -28.04 2.30
C GLU A 51 0.82 -26.89 1.51
N ILE A 52 0.86 -25.67 2.06
CA ILE A 52 0.29 -24.47 1.44
C ILE A 52 1.42 -23.44 1.24
N ILE A 53 1.65 -23.06 -0.03
CA ILE A 53 2.65 -22.04 -0.43
C ILE A 53 1.89 -20.75 -0.75
N PHE A 54 2.36 -19.61 -0.22
CA PHE A 54 1.66 -18.34 -0.38
C PHE A 54 2.06 -17.63 -1.67
N ASN A 55 1.10 -17.49 -2.59
CA ASN A 55 1.03 -16.38 -3.51
C ASN A 55 -0.44 -15.90 -3.54
N GLN A 56 -0.68 -14.60 -3.55
CA GLN A 56 -1.98 -14.02 -3.17
C GLN A 56 -3.18 -14.50 -4.02
N THR A 57 -4.36 -14.49 -3.36
CA THR A 57 -5.76 -14.45 -3.85
C THR A 57 -6.62 -15.74 -3.76
N GLY A 58 -7.69 -15.60 -2.95
CA GLY A 58 -8.99 -16.31 -2.90
C GLY A 58 -9.12 -17.78 -3.31
N ILE A 59 -9.43 -18.65 -2.34
CA ILE A 59 -10.06 -19.97 -2.60
C ILE A 59 -11.58 -19.84 -2.43
N SER A 60 -12.31 -20.15 -3.51
CA SER A 60 -13.77 -20.30 -3.50
C SER A 60 -14.12 -21.75 -3.16
N THR A 61 -14.80 -21.96 -2.03
CA THR A 61 -15.52 -23.22 -1.74
C THR A 61 -17.02 -23.01 -1.96
N VAL A 62 -17.63 -23.88 -2.75
CA VAL A 62 -19.06 -23.92 -2.99
C VAL A 62 -19.75 -24.60 -1.81
N LEU A 63 -20.53 -23.84 -1.04
CA LEU A 63 -21.45 -24.38 -0.03
C LEU A 63 -22.84 -24.59 -0.66
N PRO A 64 -23.63 -25.58 -0.22
CA PRO A 64 -25.06 -25.64 -0.55
C PRO A 64 -25.81 -24.44 0.06
N PRO A 65 -26.96 -24.03 -0.48
CA PRO A 65 -27.46 -22.64 -0.43
C PRO A 65 -27.96 -22.09 0.92
N GLU A 66 -27.90 -22.86 2.02
CA GLU A 66 -28.62 -22.52 3.27
C GLU A 66 -27.81 -22.68 4.57
N VAL A 67 -26.47 -22.75 4.53
CA VAL A 67 -25.61 -22.65 5.73
C VAL A 67 -24.45 -21.70 5.46
N PHE A 68 -24.34 -20.61 6.23
CA PHE A 68 -23.27 -19.62 6.08
C PHE A 68 -22.15 -19.84 7.11
N PRO A 69 -20.86 -19.61 6.77
CA PRO A 69 -19.74 -19.72 7.71
C PRO A 69 -19.91 -18.87 8.99
N ALA A 70 -20.68 -17.79 8.92
CA ALA A 70 -20.96 -16.87 10.01
C ALA A 70 -21.80 -17.47 11.17
N ASP A 71 -22.39 -18.66 11.01
CA ASP A 71 -23.26 -19.30 12.00
C ASP A 71 -22.53 -20.25 12.98
N LEU A 72 -21.20 -20.35 12.88
CA LEU A 72 -20.33 -21.23 13.67
C LEU A 72 -19.48 -20.43 14.68
N LYS A 73 -19.30 -20.97 15.89
CA LYS A 73 -18.34 -20.47 16.91
C LYS A 73 -17.21 -21.45 17.13
N PHE A 74 -16.03 -20.93 17.49
CA PHE A 74 -14.85 -21.75 17.73
C PHE A 74 -14.15 -21.42 19.06
N ASP A 75 -13.69 -22.44 19.77
CA ASP A 75 -12.75 -22.30 20.89
C ASP A 75 -11.35 -22.72 20.43
N LEU A 76 -10.33 -21.90 20.67
CA LEU A 76 -8.94 -22.06 20.24
C LEU A 76 -7.99 -22.05 21.45
N THR A 77 -7.17 -23.08 21.57
CA THR A 77 -6.10 -23.21 22.59
C THR A 77 -4.74 -23.29 21.91
N LEU A 78 -3.78 -22.45 22.31
CA LEU A 78 -2.41 -22.40 21.81
C LEU A 78 -1.41 -22.71 22.94
N ASN A 79 -0.66 -23.80 22.77
CA ASN A 79 0.31 -24.30 23.73
C ASN A 79 1.76 -24.15 23.21
N PRO A 80 2.62 -23.32 23.83
CA PRO A 80 4.00 -23.15 23.37
C PRO A 80 4.83 -24.40 23.68
N ILE A 81 5.51 -24.95 22.67
CA ILE A 81 6.32 -26.17 22.82
C ILE A 81 7.79 -25.80 23.12
N ASP A 82 8.37 -24.89 22.34
CA ASP A 82 9.82 -24.56 22.40
C ASP A 82 10.11 -23.07 22.68
N ILE A 83 9.18 -22.36 23.33
CA ILE A 83 9.28 -20.90 23.57
C ILE A 83 9.47 -20.62 25.06
N PRO A 84 10.69 -20.32 25.54
CA PRO A 84 10.97 -20.25 26.98
C PRO A 84 10.27 -19.07 27.65
N GLY A 85 9.38 -19.38 28.61
CA GLY A 85 8.72 -18.39 29.47
C GLY A 85 7.36 -17.87 28.99
N GLN A 86 6.79 -18.46 27.94
CA GLN A 86 5.45 -18.14 27.44
C GLN A 86 4.39 -19.08 28.04
N GLU A 87 3.24 -18.54 28.47
CA GLU A 87 2.10 -19.32 29.00
C GLU A 87 1.11 -19.73 27.89
N GLU A 88 0.31 -20.76 28.15
CA GLU A 88 -0.81 -21.22 27.29
C GLU A 88 -1.82 -20.10 27.03
N ILE A 89 -2.33 -20.01 25.79
CA ILE A 89 -3.29 -18.99 25.37
C ILE A 89 -4.60 -19.69 24.98
N ASP A 90 -5.65 -19.47 25.76
CA ASP A 90 -7.02 -19.96 25.50
C ASP A 90 -7.95 -18.83 25.05
N LEU A 91 -8.69 -19.06 23.96
CA LEU A 91 -9.62 -18.12 23.34
C LEU A 91 -10.93 -18.83 22.99
N GLU A 92 -11.99 -18.58 23.75
CA GLU A 92 -13.30 -19.22 23.56
C GLU A 92 -14.28 -18.34 22.76
N GLY A 93 -15.15 -18.98 21.97
CA GLY A 93 -16.31 -18.36 21.33
C GLY A 93 -16.03 -17.44 20.14
N LEU A 94 -14.89 -17.64 19.46
CA LEU A 94 -14.42 -16.84 18.32
C LEU A 94 -15.37 -16.95 17.11
N SER A 95 -15.64 -15.79 16.50
CA SER A 95 -16.34 -15.66 15.22
C SER A 95 -15.37 -15.20 14.11
N GLU A 96 -15.75 -15.34 12.83
CA GLU A 96 -14.90 -14.99 11.68
C GLU A 96 -14.42 -13.52 11.70
N SER A 97 -15.11 -12.62 12.42
CA SER A 97 -14.82 -11.19 12.49
C SER A 97 -13.96 -10.74 13.70
N GLU A 98 -13.61 -11.62 14.64
CA GLU A 98 -13.00 -11.26 15.94
C GLU A 98 -11.54 -11.72 16.13
N LEU A 99 -10.71 -11.69 15.08
CA LEU A 99 -9.38 -12.32 15.12
C LEU A 99 -8.20 -11.35 15.03
N PHE A 100 -7.83 -10.78 16.18
CA PHE A 100 -6.48 -10.25 16.41
C PHE A 100 -5.98 -10.71 17.78
N VAL A 101 -5.00 -11.62 17.80
CA VAL A 101 -4.40 -12.15 19.04
C VAL A 101 -3.01 -11.52 19.22
N PRO A 102 -2.87 -10.46 20.03
CA PRO A 102 -1.56 -9.87 20.29
C PRO A 102 -0.75 -10.77 21.26
N GLY A 103 0.52 -11.04 20.93
CA GLY A 103 1.46 -11.65 21.89
C GLY A 103 2.04 -13.02 21.50
N ILE A 104 1.81 -13.51 20.28
CA ILE A 104 2.42 -14.76 19.79
C ILE A 104 3.87 -14.49 19.36
N PHE A 105 4.83 -15.16 20.00
CA PHE A 105 6.26 -15.12 19.66
C PHE A 105 6.64 -16.21 18.64
N PRO A 106 7.69 -16.01 17.82
CA PRO A 106 8.17 -17.03 16.88
C PRO A 106 8.64 -18.30 17.62
N GLY A 107 8.16 -19.47 17.19
CA GLY A 107 8.52 -20.79 17.74
C GLY A 107 7.45 -21.85 17.47
N THR A 108 7.64 -23.07 17.99
CA THR A 108 6.71 -24.20 17.78
C THR A 108 5.53 -24.12 18.76
N TRP A 109 4.29 -24.26 18.25
CA TRP A 109 3.06 -24.22 19.04
C TRP A 109 2.19 -25.46 18.75
N SER A 110 1.57 -26.03 19.78
CA SER A 110 0.50 -27.01 19.68
C SER A 110 -0.85 -26.29 19.69
N VAL A 111 -1.76 -26.67 18.78
CA VAL A 111 -3.04 -25.97 18.58
C VAL A 111 -4.20 -26.95 18.78
N SER A 112 -5.20 -26.56 19.57
CA SER A 112 -6.49 -27.26 19.70
C SER A 112 -7.63 -26.33 19.30
N LEU A 113 -8.54 -26.78 18.43
CA LEU A 113 -9.67 -26.00 17.95
C LEU A 113 -10.97 -26.80 18.08
N ARG A 114 -12.05 -26.16 18.53
CA ARG A 114 -13.37 -26.77 18.74
C ARG A 114 -14.48 -25.92 18.15
N GLY A 115 -15.22 -26.43 17.15
CA GLY A 115 -16.35 -25.72 16.52
C GLY A 115 -17.73 -26.15 17.04
N TYR A 116 -18.69 -25.22 17.16
CA TYR A 116 -20.09 -25.50 17.53
C TYR A 116 -21.08 -24.45 17.01
N PHE A 117 -22.36 -24.82 16.86
CA PHE A 117 -23.45 -23.88 16.56
C PHE A 117 -23.97 -23.21 17.86
N PRO A 118 -24.25 -21.89 17.87
CA PRO A 118 -24.83 -21.22 19.02
C PRO A 118 -26.22 -21.76 19.38
N GLU A 119 -26.54 -21.77 20.67
CA GLU A 119 -27.86 -22.19 21.15
C GLU A 119 -28.94 -21.19 20.68
N GLY A 120 -29.84 -21.62 19.79
CA GLY A 120 -30.98 -20.81 19.31
C GLY A 120 -31.03 -20.44 17.82
N THR A 121 -30.13 -20.97 16.97
CA THR A 121 -30.18 -20.75 15.51
C THR A 121 -31.46 -21.38 14.90
N PRO A 122 -32.42 -20.61 14.36
CA PRO A 122 -33.67 -21.14 13.81
C PRO A 122 -33.47 -21.63 12.36
N PRO A 123 -34.02 -22.79 11.95
CA PRO A 123 -34.04 -23.22 10.56
C PRO A 123 -35.20 -22.53 9.84
N GLU A 124 -35.01 -21.29 9.38
CA GLU A 124 -35.98 -20.61 8.52
C GLU A 124 -35.42 -20.47 7.10
N GLY A 125 -35.87 -21.36 6.20
CA GLY A 125 -35.52 -21.35 4.78
C GLY A 125 -36.19 -22.46 3.96
N VAL A 126 -36.45 -23.63 4.54
CA VAL A 126 -37.17 -24.70 3.86
C VAL A 126 -38.68 -24.43 3.86
N THR A 127 -39.21 -23.82 2.81
CA THR A 127 -40.63 -24.01 2.48
C THR A 127 -40.87 -25.47 2.07
N PRO A 128 -41.87 -26.13 2.68
CA PRO A 128 -42.06 -27.58 2.58
C PRO A 128 -42.84 -27.93 1.32
N GLU A 129 -42.17 -28.15 0.18
CA GLU A 129 -42.82 -28.74 -1.00
C GLU A 129 -41.78 -29.31 -2.00
N VAL A 130 -41.00 -30.30 -1.56
CA VAL A 130 -40.40 -31.26 -2.50
C VAL A 130 -40.89 -32.65 -2.11
N HIS A 131 -41.87 -33.13 -2.86
CA HIS A 131 -42.33 -34.51 -2.80
C HIS A 131 -41.24 -35.44 -3.37
N ALA A 132 -40.45 -36.07 -2.51
CA ALA A 132 -39.69 -37.25 -2.88
C ALA A 132 -40.60 -38.50 -2.85
N PHE A 133 -40.45 -39.36 -3.85
CA PHE A 133 -41.25 -40.57 -4.02
C PHE A 133 -41.19 -41.49 -2.79
N SER A 134 -42.37 -41.85 -2.27
CA SER A 134 -42.62 -43.02 -1.40
C SER A 134 -42.04 -42.97 0.04
N ALA A 135 -42.55 -42.08 0.89
CA ALA A 135 -42.63 -42.34 2.33
C ALA A 135 -43.82 -41.57 2.95
N THR A 136 -44.50 -42.20 3.93
CA THR A 136 -45.79 -41.76 4.48
C THR A 136 -45.74 -41.06 5.85
N GLU A 137 -44.59 -40.76 6.44
CA GLU A 137 -44.48 -39.94 7.67
C GLU A 137 -43.17 -39.13 7.73
N ASP A 138 -43.18 -38.00 8.45
CA ASP A 138 -42.08 -37.04 8.60
C ASP A 138 -40.95 -37.55 9.52
N VAL A 139 -39.70 -37.36 9.12
CA VAL A 139 -38.50 -37.74 9.90
C VAL A 139 -38.04 -36.57 10.77
N THR A 140 -37.86 -36.82 12.07
CA THR A 140 -37.30 -35.86 13.05
C THR A 140 -35.79 -36.10 13.21
N ILE A 141 -34.96 -35.06 13.14
CA ILE A 141 -33.50 -35.14 13.38
C ILE A 141 -33.19 -34.92 14.87
N LEU A 142 -32.36 -35.80 15.46
CA LEU A 142 -31.87 -35.68 16.85
C LEU A 142 -30.52 -34.94 16.91
N GLN A 143 -30.35 -34.13 17.96
CA GLN A 143 -29.26 -33.17 18.18
C GLN A 143 -28.11 -33.76 19.02
N GLY A 144 -26.85 -33.52 18.59
CA GLY A 144 -25.67 -33.46 19.46
C GLY A 144 -24.73 -34.68 19.51
N VAL A 145 -23.64 -34.66 18.75
CA VAL A 145 -22.30 -35.18 19.13
C VAL A 145 -21.22 -34.36 18.38
N PRO A 146 -20.26 -33.68 19.05
CA PRO A 146 -19.21 -32.89 18.39
C PRO A 146 -17.96 -33.72 18.04
N THR A 147 -17.38 -33.49 16.85
CA THR A 147 -16.07 -34.04 16.43
C THR A 147 -14.93 -33.13 16.88
N GLN A 148 -13.85 -33.71 17.42
CA GLN A 148 -12.67 -32.99 17.92
C GLN A 148 -11.42 -33.41 17.14
N TRP A 149 -10.56 -32.45 16.75
CA TRP A 149 -9.34 -32.69 15.97
C TRP A 149 -8.17 -31.88 16.54
N SER A 150 -6.93 -32.33 16.30
CA SER A 150 -5.69 -31.67 16.76
C SER A 150 -4.63 -31.63 15.66
N ALA A 151 -3.87 -30.54 15.57
CA ALA A 151 -2.85 -30.31 14.53
C ALA A 151 -1.56 -29.66 15.10
N GLN A 152 -0.42 -29.88 14.43
CA GLN A 152 0.85 -29.20 14.70
C GLN A 152 1.20 -28.22 13.58
N LEU A 153 1.69 -27.03 13.95
CA LEU A 153 1.98 -25.93 13.01
C LEU A 153 3.48 -25.58 13.01
N LEU A 154 4.12 -25.60 11.85
CA LEU A 154 5.51 -25.15 11.67
C LEU A 154 5.54 -23.92 10.76
N ALA A 155 6.01 -22.78 11.30
CA ALA A 155 6.25 -21.56 10.53
C ALA A 155 7.73 -21.48 10.14
N LEU A 156 8.02 -21.48 8.83
CA LEU A 156 9.37 -21.31 8.30
C LEU A 156 9.50 -19.92 7.67
N GLN A 157 10.58 -19.22 8.04
CA GLN A 157 10.97 -17.95 7.43
C GLN A 157 12.27 -18.18 6.64
N THR A 158 12.28 -17.87 5.36
CA THR A 158 13.52 -17.75 4.58
C THR A 158 14.01 -16.29 4.58
N ASP A 159 15.30 -16.09 4.32
CA ASP A 159 15.97 -14.77 4.42
C ASP A 159 15.44 -13.69 3.45
N GLU A 160 14.52 -14.05 2.54
CA GLU A 160 13.92 -13.15 1.55
C GLU A 160 12.48 -12.70 1.89
N GLY A 161 11.91 -13.16 3.01
CA GLY A 161 10.62 -12.66 3.50
C GLY A 161 9.37 -13.37 2.99
N GLU A 162 9.51 -14.51 2.30
CA GLU A 162 8.41 -15.44 2.05
C GLU A 162 8.29 -16.42 3.24
N GLY A 163 7.08 -16.63 3.75
CA GLY A 163 6.79 -17.62 4.78
C GLY A 163 6.00 -18.78 4.19
N SER A 164 6.19 -20.01 4.67
CA SER A 164 5.33 -21.17 4.38
C SER A 164 4.80 -21.78 5.69
N VAL A 165 3.61 -22.40 5.63
CA VAL A 165 3.00 -23.09 6.78
C VAL A 165 2.74 -24.54 6.40
N LYS A 166 3.31 -25.46 7.18
CA LYS A 166 3.08 -26.91 7.07
C LYS A 166 2.13 -27.35 8.18
N ILE A 167 1.05 -28.05 7.83
CA ILE A 167 0.06 -28.56 8.79
C ILE A 167 0.06 -30.09 8.76
N GLU A 168 0.27 -30.69 9.94
CA GLU A 168 0.16 -32.14 10.14
C GLU A 168 -1.11 -32.45 10.94
N LEU A 169 -2.00 -33.25 10.34
CA LEU A 169 -3.29 -33.64 10.92
C LEU A 169 -3.19 -35.03 11.55
N PHE A 170 -3.77 -35.19 12.75
CA PHE A 170 -3.85 -36.46 13.48
C PHE A 170 -5.32 -36.77 13.81
N TRP A 171 -5.77 -38.00 13.57
CA TRP A 171 -7.06 -38.49 14.04
C TRP A 171 -6.95 -39.88 14.68
N ASN A 172 -7.76 -40.12 15.72
CA ASN A 172 -7.76 -41.33 16.53
C ASN A 172 -9.11 -42.05 16.40
N ASP A 173 -9.11 -43.27 15.88
CA ASP A 173 -10.31 -44.02 15.49
C ASP A 173 -10.88 -44.92 16.62
N SER A 174 -10.70 -44.52 17.88
CA SER A 174 -10.94 -45.40 19.03
C SER A 174 -12.42 -45.65 19.42
N GLU A 175 -13.43 -45.23 18.64
CA GLU A 175 -14.85 -45.38 19.01
C GLU A 175 -15.75 -46.13 18.00
N LEU A 176 -15.20 -46.89 17.05
CA LEU A 176 -16.00 -47.84 16.26
C LEU A 176 -16.10 -49.20 16.99
N VAL A 177 -17.16 -49.36 17.78
CA VAL A 177 -17.51 -50.63 18.45
C VAL A 177 -17.76 -51.73 17.42
N THR A 178 -16.98 -52.80 17.53
CA THR A 178 -17.15 -54.08 16.83
C THR A 178 -18.03 -55.03 17.65
N GLU A 179 -19.31 -55.13 17.33
CA GLU A 179 -20.10 -56.37 17.44
C GLU A 179 -21.00 -56.34 16.20
N TRP A 180 -20.99 -57.30 15.29
CA TRP A 180 -21.46 -58.67 15.47
C TRP A 180 -20.56 -59.68 14.73
N MET A 181 -20.22 -60.76 15.42
CA MET A 181 -20.09 -62.09 14.84
C MET A 181 -21.47 -62.76 15.01
N ASP A 182 -22.08 -63.24 13.93
CA ASP A 182 -22.89 -64.46 14.06
C ASP A 182 -22.02 -65.64 13.64
N ASP A 183 -22.07 -66.64 14.50
CA ASP A 183 -21.35 -67.88 14.44
C ASP A 183 -21.82 -68.70 13.23
N SER A 184 -20.86 -69.37 12.58
CA SER A 184 -21.01 -70.43 11.59
C SER A 184 -21.21 -70.03 10.12
N ALA A 185 -20.31 -70.59 9.30
CA ALA A 185 -20.14 -70.46 7.84
C ALA A 185 -19.31 -69.24 7.39
N GLU A 186 -18.35 -69.51 6.49
CA GLU A 186 -17.40 -68.57 5.91
C GLU A 186 -18.07 -67.27 5.41
N PRO A 187 -17.39 -66.11 5.52
CA PRO A 187 -17.95 -64.82 5.08
C PRO A 187 -18.22 -64.85 3.58
N SER A 188 -19.49 -65.10 3.24
CA SER A 188 -19.97 -65.20 1.86
C SER A 188 -20.13 -63.79 1.28
N PRO A 189 -19.78 -63.55 0.00
CA PRO A 189 -19.94 -62.25 -0.65
C PRO A 189 -21.35 -61.67 -0.46
N SER A 190 -21.49 -60.37 -0.19
CA SER A 190 -22.80 -59.77 0.16
C SER A 190 -22.94 -58.30 -0.27
N LEU A 191 -24.18 -57.85 -0.44
CA LEU A 191 -24.61 -56.48 -0.76
C LEU A 191 -25.56 -55.94 0.30
N GLN A 192 -25.29 -54.77 0.87
CA GLN A 192 -26.15 -54.14 1.87
C GLN A 192 -26.55 -52.73 1.46
N ARG A 193 -27.86 -52.42 1.44
CA ARG A 193 -28.34 -51.08 1.09
C ARG A 193 -28.08 -50.09 2.23
N LEU A 194 -27.49 -48.94 1.89
CA LEU A 194 -27.17 -47.86 2.82
C LEU A 194 -28.27 -46.79 2.77
N ILE A 195 -28.84 -46.45 3.93
CA ILE A 195 -29.88 -45.43 4.09
C ILE A 195 -29.36 -44.38 5.10
N PRO A 196 -29.04 -43.15 4.68
CA PRO A 196 -28.51 -42.13 5.59
C PRO A 196 -29.49 -41.81 6.73
N GLY A 197 -29.02 -41.89 7.98
CA GLY A 197 -29.81 -41.56 9.18
C GLY A 197 -30.88 -42.60 9.58
N GLY A 198 -30.95 -43.76 8.93
CA GLY A 198 -31.90 -44.85 9.25
C GLY A 198 -31.22 -46.18 9.58
N THR A 199 -31.98 -47.17 10.04
CA THR A 199 -31.49 -48.54 10.25
C THR A 199 -31.20 -49.24 8.91
N HIS A 200 -29.97 -49.69 8.69
CA HIS A 200 -29.54 -50.42 7.50
C HIS A 200 -30.37 -51.71 7.29
N GLN A 201 -30.60 -52.10 6.03
CA GLN A 201 -31.29 -53.35 5.70
C GLN A 201 -30.35 -54.56 5.87
N GLU A 202 -30.95 -55.75 6.02
CA GLU A 202 -30.21 -57.02 6.07
C GLU A 202 -29.41 -57.25 4.77
N PRO A 203 -28.15 -57.74 4.83
CA PRO A 203 -27.34 -57.98 3.65
C PRO A 203 -27.94 -59.06 2.74
N VAL A 204 -27.90 -58.82 1.42
CA VAL A 204 -28.22 -59.81 0.40
C VAL A 204 -26.94 -60.57 0.05
N HIS A 205 -26.89 -61.88 0.31
CA HIS A 205 -25.74 -62.72 -0.03
C HIS A 205 -25.72 -63.09 -1.52
N ILE A 206 -24.55 -62.95 -2.14
CA ILE A 206 -24.26 -63.26 -3.55
C ILE A 206 -23.67 -64.68 -3.60
N ASP A 207 -24.12 -65.51 -4.56
CA ASP A 207 -23.56 -66.85 -4.77
C ASP A 207 -22.09 -66.77 -5.24
N PRO A 208 -21.11 -67.36 -4.51
CA PRO A 208 -19.70 -67.33 -4.91
C PRO A 208 -19.42 -67.91 -6.31
N GLN A 209 -20.28 -68.80 -6.83
CA GLN A 209 -20.11 -69.40 -8.17
C GLN A 209 -20.47 -68.44 -9.32
N THR A 210 -21.15 -67.33 -9.05
CA THR A 210 -21.45 -66.29 -10.07
C THR A 210 -20.34 -65.24 -10.18
N ILE A 211 -19.28 -65.38 -9.37
CA ILE A 211 -18.14 -64.49 -9.34
C ILE A 211 -17.01 -65.09 -10.19
N THR A 212 -16.61 -64.38 -11.26
CA THR A 212 -15.58 -64.84 -12.21
C THR A 212 -14.33 -63.96 -12.10
N PHE A 213 -13.14 -64.57 -11.95
CA PHE A 213 -11.85 -63.87 -11.89
C PHE A 213 -11.12 -63.94 -13.25
N ASN A 214 -10.70 -62.79 -13.76
CA ASN A 214 -9.84 -62.66 -14.93
C ASN A 214 -8.39 -62.41 -14.49
N GLY A 215 -7.57 -63.46 -14.53
CA GLY A 215 -6.19 -63.45 -14.06
C GLY A 215 -5.22 -62.57 -14.85
N ASP A 216 -5.49 -62.31 -16.13
CA ASP A 216 -4.61 -61.48 -16.97
C ASP A 216 -4.88 -59.98 -16.78
N ALA A 217 -6.08 -59.63 -16.30
CA ALA A 217 -6.52 -58.25 -16.10
C ALA A 217 -6.66 -57.86 -14.62
N GLY A 218 -6.44 -58.79 -13.67
CA GLY A 218 -6.54 -58.53 -12.23
C GLY A 218 -7.96 -58.16 -11.76
N THR A 219 -9.01 -58.63 -12.46
CA THR A 219 -10.39 -58.17 -12.26
C THR A 219 -11.40 -59.26 -11.90
N LEU A 220 -12.41 -58.92 -11.09
CA LEU A 220 -13.54 -59.76 -10.69
C LEU A 220 -14.86 -59.26 -11.31
N ILE A 221 -15.71 -60.17 -11.78
CA ILE A 221 -17.05 -59.86 -12.35
C ILE A 221 -18.10 -60.68 -11.59
N TYR A 222 -19.22 -60.05 -11.19
CA TYR A 222 -20.36 -60.71 -10.53
C TYR A 222 -21.70 -60.21 -11.10
N GLU A 223 -22.77 -61.01 -10.97
CA GLU A 223 -24.12 -60.67 -11.45
C GLU A 223 -25.20 -60.87 -10.36
N GLU A 224 -26.03 -59.84 -10.09
CA GLU A 224 -27.17 -59.89 -9.14
C GLU A 224 -28.36 -59.04 -9.64
N SER A 225 -29.62 -59.43 -9.36
CA SER A 225 -30.81 -58.77 -9.94
C SER A 225 -31.95 -58.54 -8.93
N GLY A 226 -32.76 -57.48 -9.13
CA GLY A 226 -33.93 -57.19 -8.28
C GLY A 226 -33.66 -56.27 -7.08
N LEU A 227 -32.55 -55.52 -7.10
CA LEU A 227 -32.15 -54.57 -6.05
C LEU A 227 -32.82 -53.20 -6.25
N GLU A 228 -33.28 -52.57 -5.16
CA GLU A 228 -33.88 -51.24 -5.21
C GLU A 228 -32.85 -50.15 -5.54
N SER A 229 -33.28 -49.04 -6.14
CA SER A 229 -32.37 -47.92 -6.45
C SER A 229 -31.79 -47.30 -5.17
N GLY A 230 -30.48 -47.03 -5.18
CA GLY A 230 -29.77 -46.42 -4.06
C GLY A 230 -28.36 -46.96 -3.85
N PHE A 231 -27.67 -46.44 -2.85
CA PHE A 231 -26.28 -46.82 -2.52
C PHE A 231 -26.24 -48.15 -1.78
N HIS A 232 -25.35 -49.04 -2.21
CA HIS A 232 -25.15 -50.37 -1.64
C HIS A 232 -23.68 -50.59 -1.31
N ARG A 233 -23.39 -51.16 -0.15
CA ARG A 233 -22.07 -51.64 0.23
C ARG A 233 -21.89 -53.06 -0.26
N ILE A 234 -20.83 -53.35 -1.02
CA ILE A 234 -20.43 -54.70 -1.40
C ILE A 234 -19.25 -55.17 -0.54
N VAL A 235 -19.25 -56.45 -0.17
CA VAL A 235 -18.19 -57.10 0.61
C VAL A 235 -17.84 -58.45 -0.02
N ILE A 236 -16.57 -58.68 -0.39
CA ILE A 236 -16.06 -59.91 -1.00
C ILE A 236 -14.74 -60.33 -0.34
N THR A 237 -14.64 -61.55 0.18
CA THR A 237 -13.42 -62.07 0.84
C THR A 237 -12.49 -62.77 -0.17
N LEU A 238 -11.18 -62.52 -0.09
CA LEU A 238 -10.16 -63.06 -1.02
C LEU A 238 -9.10 -63.89 -0.28
N GLU A 239 -8.74 -65.04 -0.84
CA GLU A 239 -7.72 -65.97 -0.32
C GLU A 239 -6.64 -66.30 -1.37
N ARG A 240 -5.38 -66.48 -0.93
CA ARG A 240 -4.22 -66.82 -1.77
C ARG A 240 -3.62 -68.13 -1.32
N HIS A 241 -3.41 -69.04 -2.27
CA HIS A 241 -2.75 -70.32 -2.06
C HIS A 241 -1.29 -70.27 -2.53
N ASP A 242 -0.33 -70.50 -1.65
CA ASP A 242 1.10 -70.61 -1.98
C ASP A 242 1.41 -72.04 -2.46
N ALA A 243 2.01 -72.19 -3.65
CA ALA A 243 2.30 -73.49 -4.24
C ALA A 243 3.59 -74.15 -3.71
N ASP A 244 4.55 -73.37 -3.19
CA ASP A 244 5.82 -73.89 -2.67
C ASP A 244 5.70 -74.33 -1.20
N THR A 245 4.82 -73.68 -0.44
CA THR A 245 4.56 -74.00 0.97
C THR A 245 3.22 -74.73 1.21
N ASN A 246 2.31 -74.75 0.23
CA ASN A 246 0.99 -75.39 0.25
C ASN A 246 0.06 -74.90 1.39
N GLU A 247 0.19 -73.62 1.75
CA GLU A 247 -0.64 -72.93 2.73
C GLU A 247 -1.57 -71.91 2.04
N THR A 248 -2.80 -71.78 2.55
CA THR A 248 -3.78 -70.77 2.10
C THR A 248 -3.79 -69.61 3.10
N PHE A 249 -3.63 -68.39 2.60
CA PHE A 249 -3.58 -67.16 3.37
C PHE A 249 -4.75 -66.26 2.98
N SER A 250 -5.44 -65.71 3.97
CA SER A 250 -6.41 -64.62 3.73
C SER A 250 -5.65 -63.41 3.19
N VAL A 251 -6.04 -62.93 2.01
CA VAL A 251 -5.41 -61.78 1.33
C VAL A 251 -6.06 -60.48 1.82
N GLY A 252 -7.35 -60.52 2.12
CA GLY A 252 -8.13 -59.39 2.59
C GLY A 252 -9.59 -59.48 2.16
N THR A 253 -10.39 -58.50 2.57
CA THR A 253 -11.79 -58.37 2.17
C THR A 253 -11.93 -57.11 1.33
N TYR A 254 -12.31 -57.26 0.06
CA TYR A 254 -12.67 -56.14 -0.81
C TYR A 254 -14.00 -55.54 -0.35
N ARG A 255 -14.03 -54.23 -0.12
CA ARG A 255 -15.23 -53.46 0.25
C ARG A 255 -15.35 -52.25 -0.65
N ASP A 256 -16.54 -51.98 -1.18
CA ASP A 256 -16.80 -50.82 -2.03
C ASP A 256 -18.26 -50.36 -1.87
N VAL A 257 -18.57 -49.12 -2.25
CA VAL A 257 -19.94 -48.58 -2.29
C VAL A 257 -20.33 -48.33 -3.74
N ILE A 258 -21.41 -48.97 -4.17
CA ILE A 258 -21.90 -48.91 -5.53
C ILE A 258 -23.28 -48.26 -5.57
N HIS A 259 -23.58 -47.54 -6.64
CA HIS A 259 -24.88 -46.91 -6.83
C HIS A 259 -25.69 -47.67 -7.89
N ILE A 260 -26.89 -48.13 -7.53
CA ILE A 260 -27.79 -48.88 -8.43
C ILE A 260 -28.93 -47.98 -8.89
N TYR A 261 -29.14 -47.90 -10.21
CA TYR A 261 -30.22 -47.13 -10.84
C TYR A 261 -31.31 -48.05 -11.42
N ASP A 262 -32.58 -47.72 -11.14
CA ASP A 262 -33.80 -48.29 -11.74
C ASP A 262 -33.96 -49.82 -11.72
N SER A 263 -33.38 -50.51 -10.73
CA SER A 263 -33.51 -51.97 -10.56
C SER A 263 -33.07 -52.82 -11.77
N LEU A 264 -32.30 -52.25 -12.70
CA LEU A 264 -31.80 -52.94 -13.90
C LEU A 264 -30.35 -53.39 -13.73
N ARG A 265 -30.03 -54.57 -14.28
CA ARG A 265 -28.77 -55.33 -14.20
C ARG A 265 -27.51 -54.44 -14.16
N SER A 266 -26.65 -54.63 -13.14
CA SER A 266 -25.29 -54.06 -13.12
C SER A 266 -24.25 -55.16 -13.32
N GLU A 267 -23.59 -55.19 -14.49
CA GLU A 267 -22.33 -55.91 -14.68
C GLU A 267 -21.21 -54.95 -14.26
N LYS A 268 -20.50 -55.22 -13.15
CA LYS A 268 -19.42 -54.36 -12.65
C LYS A 268 -18.11 -55.14 -12.60
N THR A 269 -17.11 -54.64 -13.34
CA THR A 269 -15.72 -55.13 -13.30
C THR A 269 -14.99 -54.49 -12.11
N LEU A 270 -14.42 -55.30 -11.22
CA LEU A 270 -13.72 -54.86 -10.01
C LEU A 270 -12.22 -55.11 -10.14
N ASP A 271 -11.39 -54.07 -10.10
CA ASP A 271 -9.92 -54.18 -10.13
C ASP A 271 -9.35 -54.44 -8.72
N ILE A 272 -8.84 -55.66 -8.51
CA ILE A 272 -8.26 -56.13 -7.24
C ILE A 272 -6.72 -56.21 -7.27
N THR A 273 -6.09 -55.73 -8.34
CA THR A 273 -4.62 -55.70 -8.50
C THR A 273 -3.89 -55.12 -7.27
N PRO A 274 -4.40 -54.08 -6.58
CA PRO A 274 -3.74 -53.54 -5.37
C PRO A 274 -3.75 -54.46 -4.15
N LEU A 275 -4.68 -55.42 -4.07
CA LEU A 275 -4.81 -56.32 -2.91
C LEU A 275 -3.88 -57.55 -2.98
N ILE A 276 -3.43 -57.94 -4.17
CA ILE A 276 -2.60 -59.14 -4.39
C ILE A 276 -1.10 -58.83 -4.51
N GLY A 277 -0.73 -57.58 -4.87
CA GLY A 277 0.66 -57.11 -5.04
C GLY A 277 1.44 -57.81 -6.16
N ILE A 278 2.70 -57.37 -6.39
CA ILE A 278 3.54 -57.81 -7.51
C ILE A 278 4.95 -58.22 -7.01
N PRO A 279 5.50 -59.38 -7.42
CA PRO A 279 6.90 -59.75 -7.14
C PRO A 279 7.90 -58.68 -7.62
N PRO A 280 9.08 -58.55 -7.00
CA PRO A 280 10.05 -57.54 -7.38
C PRO A 280 10.63 -57.87 -8.76
N SER A 281 10.58 -56.92 -9.69
CA SER A 281 11.18 -57.08 -11.01
C SER A 281 12.70 -57.14 -10.89
N ALA A 282 13.34 -57.94 -11.74
CA ALA A 282 14.81 -58.00 -11.76
C ALA A 282 15.38 -56.61 -12.09
N PRO A 283 16.44 -56.16 -11.38
CA PRO A 283 17.16 -54.97 -11.79
C PRO A 283 17.82 -55.24 -13.15
N GLU A 284 17.97 -54.18 -13.96
CA GLU A 284 18.57 -54.23 -15.30
C GLU A 284 19.72 -53.23 -15.41
N ASN A 285 20.64 -53.47 -16.35
CA ASN A 285 21.70 -52.54 -16.75
C ASN A 285 22.60 -52.05 -15.59
N LEU A 286 23.11 -52.94 -14.74
CA LEU A 286 24.13 -52.59 -13.75
C LEU A 286 25.42 -52.12 -14.45
N GLN A 287 25.66 -50.82 -14.39
CA GLN A 287 26.85 -50.15 -14.94
C GLN A 287 27.80 -49.75 -13.81
N VAL A 288 29.10 -49.79 -14.11
CA VAL A 288 30.18 -49.37 -13.21
C VAL A 288 30.93 -48.23 -13.91
N SER A 289 31.07 -47.10 -13.22
CA SER A 289 31.74 -45.92 -13.76
C SER A 289 32.63 -45.26 -12.70
N PRO A 290 33.85 -44.81 -13.03
CA PRO A 290 34.67 -44.02 -12.11
C PRO A 290 33.94 -42.72 -11.71
N VAL A 291 34.11 -42.27 -10.47
CA VAL A 291 33.58 -41.01 -9.93
C VAL A 291 34.72 -40.04 -9.57
N SER A 292 35.73 -40.50 -8.81
CA SER A 292 36.89 -39.70 -8.43
C SER A 292 38.07 -40.59 -8.02
N PHE A 293 39.29 -40.04 -7.90
CA PHE A 293 40.48 -40.75 -7.43
C PHE A 293 41.13 -39.98 -6.27
N ASP A 294 41.46 -40.68 -5.19
CA ASP A 294 42.22 -40.15 -4.06
C ASP A 294 43.69 -40.56 -4.22
N GLU A 295 44.53 -39.58 -4.61
CA GLU A 295 45.96 -39.78 -4.82
C GLU A 295 46.72 -40.13 -3.52
N THR A 296 46.18 -39.78 -2.34
CA THR A 296 46.86 -40.03 -1.07
C THR A 296 46.67 -41.44 -0.54
N GLU A 297 45.52 -42.04 -0.81
CA GLU A 297 45.16 -43.39 -0.34
C GLU A 297 45.27 -44.46 -1.44
N GLU A 298 45.60 -44.07 -2.69
CA GLU A 298 45.63 -44.97 -3.85
C GLU A 298 44.28 -45.68 -4.07
N GLU A 299 43.17 -44.94 -3.90
CA GLU A 299 41.79 -45.45 -4.02
C GLU A 299 40.94 -44.66 -5.02
N TRP A 300 40.19 -45.38 -5.85
CA TRP A 300 39.13 -44.87 -6.72
C TRP A 300 37.79 -44.84 -6.01
N THR A 301 37.06 -43.73 -6.05
CA THR A 301 35.61 -43.75 -5.85
C THR A 301 34.95 -44.16 -7.16
N VAL A 302 34.14 -45.20 -7.11
CA VAL A 302 33.45 -45.80 -8.25
C VAL A 302 31.96 -45.81 -8.00
N GLY A 303 31.20 -45.30 -8.97
CA GLY A 303 29.75 -45.26 -8.98
C GLY A 303 29.18 -46.48 -9.70
N LEU A 304 28.25 -47.15 -9.04
CA LEU A 304 27.37 -48.16 -9.61
C LEU A 304 26.06 -47.48 -9.97
N SER A 305 25.49 -47.79 -11.13
CA SER A 305 24.15 -47.33 -11.50
C SER A 305 23.34 -48.45 -12.16
N TRP A 306 22.02 -48.42 -12.01
CA TRP A 306 21.12 -49.45 -12.54
C TRP A 306 19.72 -48.91 -12.79
N THR A 307 18.95 -49.63 -13.61
CA THR A 307 17.53 -49.33 -13.81
C THR A 307 16.74 -49.72 -12.55
N ARG A 308 15.96 -48.78 -12.00
CA ARG A 308 15.12 -49.06 -10.83
C ARG A 308 14.06 -50.10 -11.16
N SER A 309 13.99 -51.14 -10.34
CA SER A 309 12.83 -52.02 -10.26
C SER A 309 11.64 -51.26 -9.68
N VAL A 310 10.56 -51.22 -10.45
CA VAL A 310 9.29 -50.55 -10.09
C VAL A 310 8.55 -51.23 -8.93
N THR A 311 8.89 -52.49 -8.63
CA THR A 311 8.25 -53.30 -7.57
C THR A 311 9.21 -53.63 -6.43
N ALA A 312 10.43 -53.11 -6.42
CA ALA A 312 11.37 -53.26 -5.33
C ALA A 312 11.10 -52.28 -4.18
N GLU A 313 11.18 -52.74 -2.95
CA GLU A 313 11.15 -51.90 -1.75
C GLU A 313 12.56 -51.54 -1.29
N SER A 314 13.57 -52.35 -1.63
CA SER A 314 14.98 -52.05 -1.35
C SER A 314 15.96 -52.87 -2.21
N TYR A 315 17.25 -52.49 -2.19
CA TYR A 315 18.34 -53.15 -2.90
C TYR A 315 19.46 -53.62 -1.97
N ARG A 316 20.21 -54.64 -2.43
CA ARG A 316 21.48 -55.11 -1.87
C ARG A 316 22.56 -55.09 -2.93
N ILE A 317 23.75 -54.64 -2.55
CA ILE A 317 24.94 -54.61 -3.41
C ILE A 317 26.01 -55.48 -2.78
N TYR A 318 26.64 -56.32 -3.60
CA TYR A 318 27.77 -57.14 -3.24
C TYR A 318 28.97 -56.82 -4.13
N ARG A 319 30.17 -57.05 -3.62
CA ARG A 319 31.46 -56.88 -4.32
C ARG A 319 32.26 -58.19 -4.27
N SER A 320 32.96 -58.50 -5.35
CA SER A 320 33.94 -59.58 -5.44
C SER A 320 35.27 -59.01 -5.93
N GLU A 321 36.34 -59.40 -5.25
CA GLU A 321 37.73 -59.05 -5.57
C GLU A 321 38.36 -60.21 -6.36
N ASP A 322 38.92 -59.93 -7.54
CA ASP A 322 39.58 -60.89 -8.45
C ASP A 322 38.77 -62.16 -8.75
N GLY A 323 37.43 -62.02 -8.83
CA GLY A 323 36.51 -63.13 -9.10
C GLY A 323 36.33 -64.09 -7.91
N GLY A 324 36.66 -63.66 -6.69
CA GLY A 324 36.40 -64.35 -5.44
C GLY A 324 34.91 -64.39 -5.04
N ALA A 325 34.63 -64.76 -3.79
CA ALA A 325 33.26 -64.79 -3.28
C ALA A 325 32.67 -63.37 -3.18
N PHE A 326 31.38 -63.22 -3.45
CA PHE A 326 30.69 -61.96 -3.30
C PHE A 326 30.44 -61.65 -1.82
N GLU A 327 30.98 -60.53 -1.36
CA GLU A 327 30.78 -59.99 -0.01
C GLU A 327 29.75 -58.85 -0.05
N LEU A 328 28.94 -58.74 1.00
CA LEU A 328 27.89 -57.73 1.10
C LEU A 328 28.51 -56.35 1.32
N LEU A 329 28.31 -55.44 0.37
CA LEU A 329 28.84 -54.08 0.39
C LEU A 329 27.83 -53.09 0.97
N ALA A 330 26.53 -53.26 0.65
CA ALA A 330 25.44 -52.45 1.20
C ALA A 330 24.12 -53.24 1.27
N ASP A 331 23.35 -53.03 2.35
CA ASP A 331 22.03 -53.63 2.59
C ASP A 331 20.98 -52.53 2.85
N ASN A 332 19.70 -52.86 2.59
CA ASN A 332 18.53 -52.00 2.80
C ASN A 332 18.58 -50.66 2.05
N LEU A 333 19.23 -50.58 0.89
CA LEU A 333 19.22 -49.36 0.08
C LEU A 333 17.77 -49.05 -0.35
N PRO A 334 17.26 -47.83 -0.15
CA PRO A 334 15.88 -47.46 -0.47
C PRO A 334 15.50 -47.79 -1.92
N ARG A 335 14.19 -47.99 -2.19
CA ARG A 335 13.68 -48.17 -3.57
C ARG A 335 14.04 -47.03 -4.53
N THR A 336 14.32 -45.84 -4.00
CA THR A 336 14.71 -44.65 -4.76
C THR A 336 16.20 -44.66 -5.13
N THR A 337 17.00 -45.57 -4.61
CA THR A 337 18.41 -45.69 -4.94
C THR A 337 18.57 -46.33 -6.31
N SER A 338 19.08 -45.58 -7.28
CA SER A 338 19.50 -46.04 -8.61
C SER A 338 21.00 -45.93 -8.84
N SER A 339 21.72 -45.41 -7.86
CA SER A 339 23.16 -45.29 -7.87
C SER A 339 23.75 -45.54 -6.49
N PHE A 340 24.99 -46.01 -6.45
CA PHE A 340 25.72 -46.27 -5.21
C PHE A 340 27.21 -46.07 -5.44
N GLU A 341 27.87 -45.29 -4.60
CA GLU A 341 29.32 -45.07 -4.68
C GLU A 341 30.06 -45.93 -3.68
N THR A 342 31.23 -46.41 -4.07
CA THR A 342 32.13 -47.21 -3.22
C THR A 342 33.57 -46.96 -3.61
N THR A 343 34.51 -47.25 -2.71
CA THR A 343 35.93 -47.16 -3.04
C THR A 343 36.51 -48.49 -3.53
N GLN A 344 37.44 -48.41 -4.47
CA GLN A 344 38.24 -49.49 -5.03
C GLN A 344 39.71 -49.14 -4.86
N SER A 345 40.54 -50.06 -4.39
CA SER A 345 41.98 -49.84 -4.34
C SER A 345 42.60 -50.08 -5.73
N THR A 346 43.55 -49.25 -6.13
CA THR A 346 44.36 -49.47 -7.35
C THR A 346 45.30 -50.68 -7.24
N SER A 347 45.50 -51.20 -6.02
CA SER A 347 46.35 -52.36 -5.75
C SER A 347 45.73 -53.71 -6.13
N ILE A 348 44.47 -53.73 -6.56
CA ILE A 348 43.72 -54.94 -6.92
C ILE A 348 43.53 -55.01 -8.45
N ASP A 349 43.75 -56.19 -9.04
CA ASP A 349 43.73 -56.37 -10.50
C ASP A 349 42.32 -56.16 -11.08
N SER A 350 41.26 -56.62 -10.38
CA SER A 350 39.88 -56.42 -10.83
C SER A 350 38.78 -56.52 -9.76
N TYR A 351 37.67 -55.82 -10.01
CA TYR A 351 36.44 -55.90 -9.21
C TYR A 351 35.22 -56.37 -10.02
N GLN A 352 34.30 -57.08 -9.36
CA GLN A 352 32.95 -57.41 -9.85
C GLN A 352 31.89 -57.02 -8.83
N TYR A 353 30.71 -56.59 -9.30
CA TYR A 353 29.60 -56.17 -8.47
C TYR A 353 28.33 -56.96 -8.75
N ARG A 354 27.50 -57.19 -7.73
CA ARG A 354 26.22 -57.88 -7.85
C ARG A 354 25.12 -57.07 -7.18
N LEU A 355 24.00 -56.89 -7.87
CA LEU A 355 22.84 -56.17 -7.39
C LEU A 355 21.63 -57.10 -7.26
N VAL A 356 20.90 -56.99 -6.15
CA VAL A 356 19.67 -57.75 -5.88
C VAL A 356 18.57 -56.83 -5.41
N ALA A 357 17.45 -56.79 -6.14
CA ALA A 357 16.23 -56.10 -5.74
C ALA A 357 15.35 -56.99 -4.83
N ARG A 358 14.66 -56.41 -3.86
CA ARG A 358 13.80 -57.15 -2.92
C ARG A 358 12.56 -56.36 -2.51
N ASN A 359 11.50 -57.07 -2.16
CA ASN A 359 10.31 -56.54 -1.49
C ASN A 359 9.74 -57.58 -0.51
N THR A 360 8.62 -57.27 0.12
CA THR A 360 7.84 -58.15 1.01
C THR A 360 7.45 -59.52 0.40
N TYR A 361 7.61 -59.74 -0.91
CA TYR A 361 7.34 -60.99 -1.63
C TYR A 361 8.60 -61.83 -1.95
N GLY A 362 9.82 -61.35 -1.67
CA GLY A 362 11.06 -62.11 -1.86
C GLY A 362 12.18 -61.33 -2.58
N ASN A 363 13.21 -62.04 -3.05
CA ASN A 363 14.32 -61.47 -3.83
C ASN A 363 14.09 -61.68 -5.33
N ALA A 364 14.40 -60.66 -6.14
CA ALA A 364 14.48 -60.80 -7.59
C ALA A 364 15.75 -61.54 -8.02
N GLN A 365 15.83 -61.91 -9.31
CA GLN A 365 17.05 -62.51 -9.87
C GLN A 365 18.25 -61.54 -9.75
N PRO A 366 19.43 -61.99 -9.30
CA PRO A 366 20.63 -61.15 -9.16
C PRO A 366 21.19 -60.72 -10.52
N LEU A 367 21.70 -59.49 -10.60
CA LEU A 367 22.38 -58.95 -11.78
C LEU A 367 23.86 -58.65 -11.45
N ASP A 368 24.78 -59.25 -12.21
CA ASP A 368 26.23 -59.11 -12.01
C ASP A 368 26.85 -58.16 -13.04
N SER A 369 27.83 -57.35 -12.62
CA SER A 369 28.62 -56.48 -13.50
C SER A 369 29.71 -57.28 -14.22
N PRO A 370 30.17 -56.85 -15.40
CA PRO A 370 31.41 -57.35 -15.97
C PRO A 370 32.61 -57.05 -15.05
N THR A 371 33.72 -57.75 -15.26
CA THR A 371 35.00 -57.51 -14.56
C THR A 371 35.55 -56.13 -14.93
N VAL A 372 35.84 -55.29 -13.92
CA VAL A 372 36.35 -53.93 -14.09
C VAL A 372 37.83 -53.88 -13.63
N PRO A 373 38.77 -53.43 -14.48
CA PRO A 373 40.18 -53.24 -14.10
C PRO A 373 40.36 -52.14 -13.05
N GLY A 374 41.33 -52.29 -12.14
CA GLY A 374 41.57 -51.36 -11.02
C GLY A 374 42.12 -49.96 -11.36
N ASP A 375 42.60 -49.72 -12.59
CA ASP A 375 43.09 -48.40 -13.05
C ASP A 375 42.16 -47.83 -14.16
N LEU A 376 41.34 -46.85 -13.79
CA LEU A 376 40.33 -46.25 -14.68
C LEU A 376 40.81 -44.98 -15.41
N GLN A 377 42.07 -44.57 -15.23
CA GLN A 377 42.69 -43.44 -15.93
C GLN A 377 43.86 -43.86 -16.81
N ALA A 378 44.03 -43.17 -17.93
CA ALA A 378 45.23 -43.28 -18.73
C ALA A 378 45.60 -41.95 -19.39
N ILE A 379 46.90 -41.75 -19.58
CA ILE A 379 47.46 -40.58 -20.26
C ILE A 379 47.84 -41.00 -21.68
N GLU A 380 47.39 -40.24 -22.68
CA GLU A 380 47.81 -40.38 -24.06
C GLU A 380 48.01 -38.98 -24.68
N GLY A 381 49.24 -38.67 -25.06
CA GLY A 381 49.61 -37.32 -25.50
C GLY A 381 49.50 -36.30 -24.37
N ASP A 382 48.89 -35.14 -24.67
CA ASP A 382 48.65 -34.05 -23.72
C ASP A 382 47.33 -34.18 -22.94
N PHE A 383 46.69 -35.36 -23.00
CA PHE A 383 45.35 -35.60 -22.46
C PHE A 383 45.32 -36.76 -21.46
N THR A 384 44.58 -36.57 -20.37
CA THR A 384 44.22 -37.61 -19.41
C THR A 384 42.79 -38.06 -19.65
N PHE A 385 42.57 -39.36 -19.80
CA PHE A 385 41.26 -39.96 -20.08
C PHE A 385 40.75 -40.82 -18.93
N HIS A 386 39.44 -40.74 -18.66
CA HIS A 386 38.72 -41.77 -17.90
C HIS A 386 38.21 -42.85 -18.85
N ILE A 387 38.49 -44.11 -18.52
CA ILE A 387 38.20 -45.27 -19.35
C ILE A 387 36.82 -45.84 -18.97
N HIS A 388 35.87 -45.79 -19.90
CA HIS A 388 34.62 -46.55 -19.81
C HIS A 388 34.71 -47.82 -20.65
N SER A 389 33.73 -48.72 -20.47
CA SER A 389 33.65 -50.00 -21.18
C SER A 389 33.77 -49.87 -22.70
N ASP A 390 33.20 -48.81 -23.28
CA ASP A 390 33.00 -48.62 -24.71
C ASP A 390 33.41 -47.21 -25.22
N TYR A 391 33.81 -46.30 -24.34
CA TYR A 391 34.24 -44.93 -24.71
C TYR A 391 35.22 -44.33 -23.71
N LEU A 392 35.74 -43.14 -24.02
CA LEU A 392 36.61 -42.34 -23.17
C LEU A 392 35.96 -40.99 -22.83
N ILE A 393 36.25 -40.49 -21.63
CA ILE A 393 35.97 -39.11 -21.20
C ILE A 393 37.31 -38.39 -21.06
N LEU A 394 37.50 -37.27 -21.76
CA LEU A 394 38.66 -36.40 -21.59
C LEU A 394 38.50 -35.67 -20.26
N SER A 395 39.37 -36.00 -19.29
CA SER A 395 39.28 -35.53 -17.90
C SER A 395 40.18 -34.33 -17.60
N GLU A 396 41.36 -34.26 -18.21
CA GLU A 396 42.28 -33.14 -18.03
C GLU A 396 43.19 -32.93 -19.25
N TYR A 397 43.51 -31.67 -19.54
CA TYR A 397 44.61 -31.27 -20.41
C TYR A 397 45.86 -30.93 -19.59
N ILE A 398 46.96 -31.62 -19.92
CA ILE A 398 48.26 -31.52 -19.25
C ILE A 398 49.36 -30.92 -20.15
N GLY A 399 48.99 -30.46 -21.34
CA GLY A 399 49.93 -29.80 -22.24
C GLY A 399 50.53 -28.53 -21.63
N SER A 400 51.78 -28.25 -21.97
CA SER A 400 52.58 -27.19 -21.33
C SER A 400 52.85 -25.97 -22.21
N ASP A 401 52.46 -26.00 -23.48
CA ASP A 401 52.69 -24.91 -24.43
C ASP A 401 51.45 -24.01 -24.51
N PRO A 402 51.52 -22.76 -24.00
CA PRO A 402 50.38 -21.86 -24.03
C PRO A 402 50.02 -21.37 -25.45
N GLU A 403 50.89 -21.53 -26.45
CA GLU A 403 50.60 -21.06 -27.82
C GLU A 403 50.21 -22.21 -28.77
N ALA A 404 50.11 -23.44 -28.26
CA ALA A 404 49.81 -24.60 -29.10
C ALA A 404 48.33 -24.67 -29.48
N ASP A 405 48.07 -25.05 -30.74
CA ASP A 405 46.75 -25.46 -31.19
C ASP A 405 46.31 -26.74 -30.47
N VAL A 406 45.07 -26.77 -29.96
CA VAL A 406 44.49 -27.91 -29.25
C VAL A 406 43.57 -28.69 -30.18
N GLU A 407 44.04 -29.85 -30.62
CA GLU A 407 43.24 -30.82 -31.38
C GLU A 407 42.79 -31.95 -30.44
N ILE A 408 41.51 -31.95 -30.04
CA ILE A 408 40.96 -33.02 -29.22
C ILE A 408 40.84 -34.30 -30.07
N PRO A 409 41.40 -35.45 -29.63
CA PRO A 409 41.38 -36.67 -30.43
C PRO A 409 39.99 -37.30 -30.46
N ALA A 410 39.56 -37.78 -31.63
CA ALA A 410 38.29 -38.51 -31.77
C ALA A 410 38.32 -39.92 -31.18
N THR A 411 39.50 -40.55 -31.20
CA THR A 411 39.79 -41.86 -30.59
C THR A 411 41.12 -41.82 -29.87
N ALA A 412 41.28 -42.66 -28.84
CA ALA A 412 42.54 -42.86 -28.13
C ALA A 412 42.76 -44.36 -27.88
N THR A 413 44.02 -44.82 -27.96
CA THR A 413 44.40 -46.23 -27.78
C THR A 413 44.98 -46.48 -26.39
N ILE A 414 44.11 -46.90 -25.47
CA ILE A 414 44.49 -47.19 -24.09
C ILE A 414 44.59 -48.71 -23.86
N GLY A 415 45.77 -49.18 -23.46
CA GLY A 415 46.03 -50.60 -23.21
C GLY A 415 45.93 -51.49 -24.46
N GLY A 416 46.16 -50.92 -25.65
CA GLY A 416 46.05 -51.61 -26.94
C GLY A 416 44.62 -51.73 -27.48
N VAL A 417 43.63 -51.12 -26.82
CA VAL A 417 42.24 -51.06 -27.26
C VAL A 417 41.89 -49.62 -27.61
N GLU A 418 41.59 -49.39 -28.89
CA GLU A 418 41.09 -48.10 -29.39
C GLU A 418 39.66 -47.88 -28.90
N ARG A 419 39.41 -46.69 -28.33
CA ARG A 419 38.09 -46.27 -27.86
C ARG A 419 37.80 -44.85 -28.35
N THR A 420 36.52 -44.57 -28.60
CA THR A 420 36.05 -43.24 -29.01
C THR A 420 35.99 -42.29 -27.82
N VAL A 421 36.48 -41.06 -27.97
CA VAL A 421 36.33 -40.00 -26.97
C VAL A 421 34.95 -39.38 -27.15
N LYS A 422 34.05 -39.54 -26.17
CA LYS A 422 32.66 -39.08 -26.27
C LYS A 422 32.34 -37.85 -25.44
N LYS A 423 33.12 -37.55 -24.39
CA LYS A 423 32.79 -36.45 -23.48
C LYS A 423 34.03 -35.68 -23.08
N ILE A 424 33.85 -34.39 -22.82
CA ILE A 424 34.84 -33.55 -22.14
C ILE A 424 34.31 -33.29 -20.74
N ALA A 425 35.07 -33.68 -19.71
CA ALA A 425 34.69 -33.51 -18.33
C ALA A 425 34.63 -32.03 -17.92
N ALA A 426 33.97 -31.76 -16.80
CA ALA A 426 34.00 -30.43 -16.20
C ALA A 426 35.45 -30.01 -15.90
N GLN A 427 35.76 -28.74 -16.13
CA GLN A 427 37.06 -28.11 -15.85
C GLN A 427 38.29 -28.72 -16.55
N ALA A 428 38.12 -29.58 -17.56
CA ALA A 428 39.23 -30.30 -18.20
C ALA A 428 40.36 -29.39 -18.74
N PHE A 429 40.03 -28.16 -19.15
CA PHE A 429 40.96 -27.13 -19.64
C PHE A 429 40.86 -25.83 -18.83
N LEU A 430 40.35 -25.86 -17.59
CA LEU A 430 40.14 -24.64 -16.80
C LEU A 430 41.45 -23.89 -16.56
N ASN A 431 41.47 -22.59 -16.89
CA ASN A 431 42.55 -21.66 -16.57
C ASN A 431 43.95 -22.16 -16.98
N LYS A 432 44.07 -22.64 -18.22
CA LYS A 432 45.32 -23.15 -18.78
C LYS A 432 46.06 -22.09 -19.61
N GLU A 433 45.50 -20.88 -19.76
CA GLU A 433 46.08 -19.76 -20.53
C GLU A 433 46.39 -20.13 -21.99
N ILE A 434 45.61 -21.02 -22.59
CA ILE A 434 45.83 -21.51 -23.96
C ILE A 434 45.45 -20.43 -24.97
N GLY A 435 46.37 -20.09 -25.87
CA GLY A 435 46.32 -19.04 -26.89
C GLY A 435 46.17 -19.52 -28.34
N GLY A 436 46.31 -20.82 -28.59
CA GLY A 436 46.12 -21.42 -29.92
C GLY A 436 44.65 -21.58 -30.32
N THR A 437 44.40 -22.26 -31.44
CA THR A 437 43.05 -22.62 -31.91
C THR A 437 42.52 -23.88 -31.19
N LEU A 438 41.20 -24.07 -31.17
CA LEU A 438 40.55 -25.26 -30.58
C LEU A 438 39.76 -26.04 -31.64
N THR A 439 40.06 -27.34 -31.77
CA THR A 439 39.29 -28.26 -32.62
C THR A 439 38.61 -29.34 -31.77
N ILE A 440 37.27 -29.41 -31.85
CA ILE A 440 36.43 -30.41 -31.18
C ILE A 440 35.91 -31.42 -32.22
N PRO A 441 36.17 -32.73 -32.10
CA PRO A 441 35.75 -33.72 -33.09
C PRO A 441 34.28 -34.13 -32.95
N ASP A 442 33.67 -34.60 -34.05
CA ASP A 442 32.29 -35.14 -34.12
C ASP A 442 32.03 -36.40 -33.24
N SER A 443 33.04 -36.90 -32.54
CA SER A 443 32.85 -37.97 -31.56
C SER A 443 32.31 -37.45 -30.23
N ILE A 444 32.47 -36.16 -29.94
CA ILE A 444 32.05 -35.55 -28.67
C ILE A 444 30.55 -35.34 -28.66
N THR A 445 29.89 -35.89 -27.65
CA THR A 445 28.45 -35.75 -27.39
C THR A 445 28.13 -34.81 -26.24
N GLU A 446 29.09 -34.49 -25.38
CA GLU A 446 28.85 -33.68 -24.17
C GLU A 446 30.08 -32.85 -23.78
N ILE A 447 29.87 -31.57 -23.47
CA ILE A 447 30.89 -30.65 -22.98
C ILE A 447 30.54 -30.25 -21.53
N GLY A 448 31.40 -30.61 -20.59
CA GLY A 448 31.18 -30.40 -19.15
C GLY A 448 31.21 -28.94 -18.70
N ALA A 449 30.73 -28.70 -17.48
CA ALA A 449 30.71 -27.37 -16.87
C ALA A 449 32.14 -26.79 -16.73
N ALA A 450 32.31 -25.52 -17.06
CA ALA A 450 33.59 -24.80 -17.03
C ALA A 450 34.74 -25.51 -17.77
N ALA A 451 34.45 -26.40 -18.74
CA ALA A 451 35.45 -27.23 -19.42
C ALA A 451 36.61 -26.43 -20.01
N PHE A 452 36.35 -25.28 -20.61
CA PHE A 452 37.30 -24.40 -21.30
C PHE A 452 37.38 -22.99 -20.70
N ARG A 453 36.87 -22.82 -19.48
CA ARG A 453 36.77 -21.51 -18.85
C ARG A 453 38.13 -20.86 -18.59
N ASP A 454 38.17 -19.53 -18.69
CA ASP A 454 39.31 -18.67 -18.36
C ASP A 454 40.57 -19.03 -19.20
N ASN A 455 40.43 -19.09 -20.53
CA ASN A 455 41.51 -19.31 -21.50
C ASN A 455 41.60 -18.14 -22.49
N ASN A 456 42.54 -18.20 -23.44
CA ASN A 456 42.80 -17.15 -24.44
C ASN A 456 42.74 -17.72 -25.88
N PHE A 457 41.90 -18.72 -26.15
CA PHE A 457 41.85 -19.38 -27.46
C PHE A 457 41.68 -18.35 -28.58
N THR A 458 42.15 -18.66 -29.79
CA THR A 458 42.01 -17.77 -30.96
C THR A 458 41.25 -18.45 -32.09
N GLY A 459 40.76 -17.67 -33.06
CA GLY A 459 40.06 -18.18 -34.24
C GLY A 459 38.59 -18.55 -33.98
N ASP A 460 38.00 -19.29 -34.90
CA ASP A 460 36.59 -19.70 -34.84
C ASP A 460 36.38 -20.86 -33.86
N LEU A 461 35.24 -20.86 -33.15
CA LEU A 461 34.79 -21.99 -32.33
C LEU A 461 33.66 -22.74 -33.06
N ILE A 462 33.89 -24.02 -33.35
CA ILE A 462 32.90 -24.92 -33.96
C ILE A 462 32.51 -26.00 -32.94
N ILE A 463 31.24 -25.98 -32.52
CA ILE A 463 30.63 -27.08 -31.77
C ILE A 463 30.07 -28.09 -32.78
N PRO A 464 30.46 -29.38 -32.74
CA PRO A 464 30.03 -30.36 -33.72
C PRO A 464 28.58 -30.84 -33.50
N ASP A 465 27.95 -31.36 -34.57
CA ASP A 465 26.54 -31.81 -34.60
C ASP A 465 26.21 -32.92 -33.59
N SER A 466 27.22 -33.66 -33.16
CA SER A 466 27.11 -34.75 -32.19
C SER A 466 26.85 -34.27 -30.75
N VAL A 467 27.16 -33.02 -30.43
CA VAL A 467 27.03 -32.47 -29.08
C VAL A 467 25.57 -32.27 -28.73
N THR A 468 25.13 -32.84 -27.60
CA THR A 468 23.74 -32.74 -27.12
C THR A 468 23.58 -31.73 -26.00
N SER A 469 24.66 -31.38 -25.29
CA SER A 469 24.62 -30.41 -24.19
C SER A 469 25.97 -29.71 -23.96
N ILE A 470 25.88 -28.43 -23.60
CA ILE A 470 27.01 -27.60 -23.18
C ILE A 470 26.78 -27.17 -21.74
N GLY A 471 27.74 -27.49 -20.86
CA GLY A 471 27.65 -27.25 -19.43
C GLY A 471 27.69 -25.76 -19.04
N ILE A 472 27.31 -25.51 -17.78
CA ILE A 472 27.36 -24.18 -17.15
C ILE A 472 28.78 -23.61 -17.24
N ASN A 473 28.92 -22.36 -17.69
CA ASN A 473 30.20 -21.66 -17.86
C ASN A 473 31.23 -22.38 -18.76
N ALA A 474 30.84 -23.35 -19.60
CA ALA A 474 31.76 -24.22 -20.34
C ALA A 474 32.88 -23.46 -21.06
N PHE A 475 32.56 -22.34 -21.71
CA PHE A 475 33.48 -21.47 -22.44
C PHE A 475 33.49 -20.05 -21.84
N ARG A 476 33.24 -19.88 -20.54
CA ARG A 476 33.30 -18.54 -19.94
C ARG A 476 34.69 -17.93 -20.09
N SER A 477 34.79 -16.72 -20.66
CA SER A 477 36.06 -16.01 -20.85
C SER A 477 37.15 -16.93 -21.43
N ALA A 478 36.80 -17.73 -22.45
CA ALA A 478 37.68 -18.71 -23.06
C ALA A 478 38.57 -18.13 -24.17
N GLY A 479 38.34 -16.87 -24.57
CA GLY A 479 38.99 -16.21 -25.69
C GLY A 479 38.05 -16.16 -26.89
N PHE A 480 38.59 -16.40 -28.07
CA PHE A 480 37.96 -16.32 -29.40
C PHE A 480 37.69 -14.90 -29.88
N ASP A 481 38.50 -13.94 -29.42
CA ASP A 481 38.46 -12.55 -29.86
C ASP A 481 38.42 -12.46 -31.40
N GLU A 482 37.38 -11.80 -31.93
CA GLU A 482 37.11 -11.64 -33.37
C GLU A 482 36.79 -12.92 -34.16
N GLY A 483 36.68 -14.08 -33.48
CA GLY A 483 36.30 -15.37 -34.06
C GLY A 483 34.78 -15.56 -34.16
N ASN A 484 34.32 -16.41 -35.08
CA ASN A 484 32.90 -16.78 -35.20
C ASN A 484 32.56 -17.98 -34.31
N LEU A 485 31.36 -17.98 -33.73
CA LEU A 485 30.79 -19.15 -33.05
C LEU A 485 29.80 -19.89 -33.96
N THR A 486 30.06 -21.19 -34.18
CA THR A 486 29.15 -22.09 -34.90
C THR A 486 28.65 -23.20 -33.96
N LEU A 487 27.34 -23.28 -33.75
CA LEU A 487 26.69 -24.28 -32.90
C LEU A 487 26.18 -25.47 -33.73
N GLY A 488 27.06 -26.12 -34.47
CA GLY A 488 26.70 -27.18 -35.42
C GLY A 488 26.11 -26.67 -36.73
N THR A 489 25.44 -27.56 -37.45
CA THR A 489 24.79 -27.35 -38.75
C THR A 489 23.27 -27.52 -38.61
N THR A 490 22.55 -27.54 -39.73
CA THR A 490 21.09 -27.85 -39.76
C THR A 490 20.75 -29.23 -39.18
N GLY A 491 21.73 -30.12 -38.97
CA GLY A 491 21.56 -31.44 -38.37
C GLY A 491 22.01 -31.54 -36.89
N SER A 492 22.22 -30.42 -36.20
CA SER A 492 22.71 -30.38 -34.83
C SER A 492 21.80 -31.10 -33.84
N ASN A 493 22.37 -31.87 -32.91
CA ASN A 493 21.65 -32.53 -31.81
C ASN A 493 21.68 -31.74 -30.50
N LEU A 494 22.11 -30.47 -30.52
CA LEU A 494 22.30 -29.64 -29.34
C LEU A 494 20.96 -29.31 -28.67
N GLY A 495 20.68 -29.95 -27.54
CA GLY A 495 19.44 -29.72 -26.79
C GLY A 495 19.51 -28.58 -25.80
N THR A 496 20.62 -28.41 -25.07
CA THR A 496 20.71 -27.43 -23.98
C THR A 496 22.01 -26.64 -23.99
N ILE A 497 21.89 -25.33 -23.72
CA ILE A 497 23.02 -24.43 -23.52
C ILE A 497 23.01 -23.97 -22.07
N GLY A 498 24.03 -24.36 -21.30
CA GLY A 498 24.14 -24.07 -19.88
C GLY A 498 24.24 -22.57 -19.55
N ALA A 499 23.88 -22.21 -18.33
CA ALA A 499 24.01 -20.85 -17.83
C ALA A 499 25.46 -20.35 -17.93
N GLY A 500 25.66 -19.12 -18.42
CA GLY A 500 26.98 -18.52 -18.60
C GLY A 500 27.91 -19.23 -19.60
N ALA A 501 27.43 -20.18 -20.41
CA ALA A 501 28.26 -21.04 -21.26
C ALA A 501 29.27 -20.29 -22.13
N PHE A 502 28.93 -19.11 -22.66
CA PHE A 502 29.74 -18.32 -23.58
C PHE A 502 29.89 -16.85 -23.14
N ILE A 503 29.80 -16.57 -21.84
CA ILE A 503 29.96 -15.21 -21.31
C ILE A 503 31.38 -14.68 -21.56
N GLU A 504 31.51 -13.40 -21.92
CA GLU A 504 32.80 -12.67 -22.02
C GLU A 504 33.81 -13.24 -23.05
N ASN A 505 33.37 -13.73 -24.22
CA ASN A 505 34.27 -14.28 -25.28
C ASN A 505 34.55 -13.36 -26.47
N ASN A 506 33.86 -12.22 -26.61
CA ASN A 506 34.12 -11.26 -27.68
C ASN A 506 34.15 -11.85 -29.12
N PHE A 507 33.21 -12.75 -29.41
CA PHE A 507 32.98 -13.32 -30.73
C PHE A 507 32.59 -12.23 -31.75
N ALA A 508 32.95 -12.41 -33.01
CA ALA A 508 32.45 -11.60 -34.11
C ALA A 508 31.30 -12.30 -34.85
N GLY A 509 30.63 -11.55 -35.73
CA GLY A 509 29.59 -12.05 -36.62
C GLY A 509 28.24 -12.22 -35.93
N GLY A 510 27.35 -12.94 -36.63
CA GLY A 510 26.03 -13.31 -36.11
C GLY A 510 26.03 -14.67 -35.44
N LEU A 511 24.95 -14.97 -34.71
CA LEU A 511 24.74 -16.25 -34.04
C LEU A 511 23.46 -16.92 -34.55
N ILE A 512 23.54 -18.22 -34.84
CA ILE A 512 22.39 -19.07 -35.14
C ILE A 512 22.25 -20.07 -34.01
N ILE A 513 21.11 -20.04 -33.33
CA ILE A 513 20.72 -21.09 -32.38
C ILE A 513 20.03 -22.22 -33.19
N PRO A 514 20.51 -23.47 -33.09
CA PRO A 514 19.90 -24.60 -33.81
C PRO A 514 18.49 -24.94 -33.31
N ASP A 515 17.65 -25.44 -34.21
CA ASP A 515 16.24 -25.79 -33.93
C ASP A 515 16.06 -26.92 -32.89
N SER A 516 17.13 -27.66 -32.59
CA SER A 516 17.16 -28.71 -31.56
C SER A 516 17.30 -28.16 -30.13
N VAL A 517 17.68 -26.90 -29.95
CA VAL A 517 17.86 -26.29 -28.63
C VAL A 517 16.51 -26.03 -27.99
N THR A 518 16.29 -26.61 -26.81
CA THR A 518 15.06 -26.44 -26.04
C THR A 518 15.17 -25.39 -24.94
N SER A 519 16.39 -25.08 -24.47
CA SER A 519 16.61 -24.12 -23.40
C SER A 519 17.96 -23.42 -23.50
N ILE A 520 17.93 -22.10 -23.30
CA ILE A 520 19.11 -21.24 -23.17
C ILE A 520 19.22 -20.79 -21.72
N GLY A 521 20.28 -21.20 -21.03
CA GLY A 521 20.52 -20.87 -19.64
C GLY A 521 20.73 -19.37 -19.39
N GLY A 522 20.55 -18.95 -18.14
CA GLY A 522 20.78 -17.57 -17.75
C GLY A 522 22.20 -17.10 -18.04
N SER A 523 22.36 -15.88 -18.56
CA SER A 523 23.64 -15.28 -18.97
C SER A 523 24.44 -16.09 -20.00
N ALA A 524 23.85 -17.08 -20.68
CA ALA A 524 24.57 -17.99 -21.58
C ALA A 524 25.47 -17.29 -22.60
N PHE A 525 25.05 -16.14 -23.14
CA PHE A 525 25.78 -15.34 -24.12
C PHE A 525 25.99 -13.89 -23.65
N SER A 526 25.92 -13.61 -22.34
CA SER A 526 26.05 -12.23 -21.87
C SER A 526 27.44 -11.68 -22.18
N SER A 527 27.52 -10.43 -22.64
CA SER A 527 28.80 -9.80 -23.03
C SER A 527 29.65 -10.65 -23.99
N ALA A 528 29.00 -11.45 -24.84
CA ALA A 528 29.68 -12.32 -25.79
C ALA A 528 30.28 -11.58 -27.00
N GLY A 529 29.94 -10.30 -27.20
CA GLY A 529 30.62 -9.37 -28.11
C GLY A 529 30.29 -9.48 -29.60
N PHE A 530 29.25 -10.23 -29.97
CA PHE A 530 28.76 -10.33 -31.35
C PHE A 530 28.55 -8.94 -31.99
N ASP A 531 28.61 -8.88 -33.31
CA ASP A 531 28.36 -7.65 -34.09
C ASP A 531 27.44 -7.88 -35.31
N GLY A 532 26.86 -9.08 -35.41
CA GLY A 532 25.91 -9.50 -36.44
C GLY A 532 24.53 -9.86 -35.89
N PRO A 533 23.66 -10.47 -36.72
CA PRO A 533 22.29 -10.81 -36.34
C PRO A 533 22.22 -12.04 -35.43
N LEU A 534 21.18 -12.11 -34.60
CA LEU A 534 20.78 -13.31 -33.85
C LEU A 534 19.61 -14.00 -34.55
N THR A 535 19.76 -15.28 -34.87
CA THR A 535 18.67 -16.15 -35.34
C THR A 535 18.33 -17.16 -34.27
N LEU A 536 17.12 -17.09 -33.71
CA LEU A 536 16.65 -18.04 -32.69
C LEU A 536 15.92 -19.25 -33.28
N GLU A 537 15.24 -19.14 -34.44
CA GLU A 537 14.49 -20.26 -35.04
C GLU A 537 14.13 -20.10 -36.52
N THR A 538 13.78 -21.26 -37.12
CA THR A 538 12.90 -21.44 -38.28
C THR A 538 11.43 -21.75 -37.84
N THR A 539 10.57 -22.35 -38.68
CA THR A 539 9.19 -22.74 -38.26
C THR A 539 9.11 -24.03 -37.45
N GLU A 540 10.25 -24.70 -37.20
CA GLU A 540 10.30 -26.07 -36.66
C GLU A 540 10.95 -26.18 -35.27
N SER A 541 11.24 -25.07 -34.59
CA SER A 541 12.06 -25.18 -33.40
C SER A 541 11.31 -25.33 -32.08
N ASN A 542 12.08 -25.83 -31.12
CA ASN A 542 11.65 -26.39 -29.86
C ASN A 542 12.09 -25.52 -28.66
N LEU A 543 12.50 -24.27 -28.89
CA LEU A 543 13.03 -23.39 -27.86
C LEU A 543 11.91 -22.96 -26.91
N ASP A 544 11.91 -23.50 -25.69
CA ASP A 544 10.87 -23.20 -24.70
C ASP A 544 11.22 -21.98 -23.83
N THR A 545 12.46 -21.89 -23.35
CA THR A 545 12.85 -20.87 -22.35
C THR A 545 14.13 -20.14 -22.75
N ILE A 546 14.08 -18.80 -22.68
CA ILE A 546 15.24 -17.91 -22.75
C ILE A 546 15.55 -17.40 -21.34
N GLY A 547 16.67 -17.84 -20.77
CA GLY A 547 17.05 -17.56 -19.39
C GLY A 547 17.34 -16.09 -19.09
N ALA A 548 17.37 -15.76 -17.79
CA ALA A 548 17.67 -14.40 -17.32
C ALA A 548 19.06 -13.92 -17.81
N SER A 549 19.14 -12.70 -18.34
CA SER A 549 20.34 -12.09 -18.91
C SER A 549 20.99 -12.88 -20.05
N ALA A 550 20.30 -13.85 -20.66
CA ALA A 550 20.88 -14.77 -21.65
C ALA A 550 21.72 -14.08 -22.74
N PHE A 551 21.27 -12.93 -23.24
CA PHE A 551 21.92 -12.12 -24.28
C PHE A 551 22.18 -10.68 -23.84
N ARG A 552 22.36 -10.46 -22.53
CA ARG A 552 22.61 -9.12 -21.98
C ARG A 552 23.95 -8.59 -22.45
N ASP A 553 23.98 -7.34 -22.94
CA ASP A 553 25.19 -6.65 -23.39
C ASP A 553 25.95 -7.39 -24.53
N SER A 554 25.24 -8.18 -25.36
CA SER A 554 25.86 -9.04 -26.39
C SER A 554 26.09 -8.39 -27.77
N ASN A 555 25.69 -7.12 -27.95
CA ASN A 555 25.99 -6.29 -29.13
C ASN A 555 25.50 -6.81 -30.52
N PHE A 556 24.46 -7.65 -30.57
CA PHE A 556 23.79 -8.06 -31.81
C PHE A 556 23.22 -6.86 -32.60
N THR A 557 22.99 -7.06 -33.89
CA THR A 557 22.42 -6.05 -34.80
C THR A 557 21.17 -6.56 -35.53
N GLY A 558 20.37 -5.63 -36.06
CA GLY A 558 19.21 -5.95 -36.88
C GLY A 558 17.96 -6.39 -36.11
N ASN A 559 17.17 -7.27 -36.74
CA ASN A 559 15.87 -7.70 -36.25
C ASN A 559 16.00 -8.86 -35.25
N LEU A 560 15.03 -8.96 -34.33
CA LEU A 560 14.86 -10.12 -33.47
C LEU A 560 13.47 -10.71 -33.63
N THR A 561 13.40 -12.01 -33.93
CA THR A 561 12.17 -12.79 -33.92
C THR A 561 12.23 -13.79 -32.79
N ILE A 562 11.36 -13.62 -31.79
CA ILE A 562 11.08 -14.64 -30.80
C ILE A 562 10.15 -15.68 -31.46
N PRO A 563 10.44 -16.98 -31.33
CA PRO A 563 9.63 -18.03 -31.92
C PRO A 563 8.36 -18.39 -31.14
N ASP A 564 7.46 -19.15 -31.76
CA ASP A 564 6.16 -19.52 -31.18
C ASP A 564 6.25 -20.55 -30.05
N SER A 565 7.31 -21.35 -30.04
CA SER A 565 7.64 -22.35 -29.01
C SER A 565 7.99 -21.71 -27.66
N VAL A 566 8.52 -20.48 -27.64
CA VAL A 566 8.99 -19.82 -26.41
C VAL A 566 7.84 -19.48 -25.50
N THR A 567 7.89 -19.97 -24.27
CA THR A 567 6.92 -19.68 -23.21
C THR A 567 7.39 -18.56 -22.29
N THR A 568 8.70 -18.40 -22.12
CA THR A 568 9.27 -17.46 -21.13
C THR A 568 10.52 -16.73 -21.66
N ILE A 569 10.51 -15.41 -21.53
CA ILE A 569 11.70 -14.55 -21.65
C ILE A 569 12.10 -14.08 -20.26
N GLY A 570 13.30 -14.43 -19.81
CA GLY A 570 13.78 -14.12 -18.46
C GLY A 570 14.10 -12.64 -18.21
N LEU A 571 14.27 -12.30 -16.93
CA LEU A 571 14.77 -10.99 -16.45
C LEU A 571 16.03 -10.57 -17.23
N ASP A 572 16.09 -9.34 -17.72
CA ASP A 572 17.25 -8.77 -18.44
C ASP A 572 17.68 -9.54 -19.73
N ALA A 573 16.89 -10.50 -20.23
CA ALA A 573 17.33 -11.46 -21.25
C ALA A 573 18.02 -10.83 -22.48
N PHE A 574 17.56 -9.67 -22.95
CA PHE A 574 18.09 -8.91 -24.08
C PHE A 574 18.46 -7.47 -23.70
N ARG A 575 18.70 -7.20 -22.42
CA ARG A 575 19.04 -5.85 -21.96
C ARG A 575 20.31 -5.37 -22.64
N SER A 576 20.25 -4.19 -23.26
CA SER A 576 21.37 -3.58 -23.97
C SER A 576 22.04 -4.52 -24.98
N ALA A 577 21.27 -5.43 -25.59
CA ALA A 577 21.79 -6.44 -26.51
C ALA A 577 22.19 -5.90 -27.90
N GLY A 578 22.09 -4.59 -28.17
CA GLY A 578 22.58 -3.93 -29.39
C GLY A 578 21.60 -3.83 -30.56
N PHE A 579 20.47 -4.54 -30.54
CA PHE A 579 19.53 -4.58 -31.67
C PHE A 579 19.05 -3.17 -32.08
N ASP A 580 19.01 -2.91 -33.40
CA ASP A 580 18.62 -1.64 -34.03
C ASP A 580 17.51 -1.80 -35.11
N GLY A 581 16.99 -3.01 -35.29
CA GLY A 581 15.92 -3.35 -36.22
C GLY A 581 14.53 -3.46 -35.58
N THR A 582 13.70 -4.39 -36.04
CA THR A 582 12.34 -4.64 -35.51
C THR A 582 12.30 -5.82 -34.54
N LEU A 583 11.40 -5.77 -33.55
CA LEU A 583 11.11 -6.88 -32.63
C LEU A 583 9.80 -7.58 -33.01
N THR A 584 9.85 -8.91 -33.18
CA THR A 584 8.65 -9.77 -33.35
C THR A 584 8.59 -10.76 -32.21
N LEU A 585 7.48 -10.77 -31.46
CA LEU A 585 7.25 -11.68 -30.32
C LEU A 585 6.37 -12.85 -30.75
N GLY A 586 6.86 -13.71 -31.64
CA GLY A 586 6.08 -14.80 -32.22
C GLY A 586 5.02 -14.34 -33.23
N THR A 587 4.18 -15.28 -33.65
CA THR A 587 3.03 -15.13 -34.53
C THR A 587 1.72 -15.17 -33.74
N THR A 588 0.57 -15.25 -34.42
CA THR A 588 -0.74 -15.46 -33.77
C THR A 588 -0.82 -16.77 -32.98
N GLY A 589 0.10 -17.72 -33.20
CA GLY A 589 0.21 -18.99 -32.47
C GLY A 589 1.24 -19.00 -31.34
N SER A 590 1.75 -17.84 -30.93
CA SER A 590 2.79 -17.76 -29.89
C SER A 590 2.35 -18.35 -28.54
N ASN A 591 3.22 -19.12 -27.90
CA ASN A 591 3.03 -19.64 -26.53
C ASN A 591 3.64 -18.72 -25.45
N LEU A 592 4.09 -17.51 -25.81
CA LEU A 592 4.80 -16.61 -24.91
C LEU A 592 3.89 -16.13 -23.78
N GLY A 593 4.09 -16.67 -22.57
CA GLY A 593 3.31 -16.31 -21.38
C GLY A 593 3.89 -15.14 -20.61
N THR A 594 5.22 -15.08 -20.49
CA THR A 594 5.91 -14.13 -19.61
C THR A 594 7.05 -13.40 -20.30
N ILE A 595 7.06 -12.07 -20.16
CA ILE A 595 8.18 -11.19 -20.50
C ILE A 595 8.79 -10.68 -19.19
N GLY A 596 10.04 -11.06 -18.92
CA GLY A 596 10.75 -10.68 -17.71
C GLY A 596 10.96 -9.17 -17.57
N ALA A 597 11.21 -8.74 -16.34
CA ALA A 597 11.57 -7.36 -16.07
C ALA A 597 12.83 -6.96 -16.84
N THR A 598 12.90 -5.68 -17.25
CA THR A 598 14.01 -5.09 -18.01
C THR A 598 14.47 -5.87 -19.26
N ALA A 599 13.67 -6.85 -19.73
CA ALA A 599 14.09 -7.84 -20.72
C ALA A 599 14.64 -7.22 -22.01
N PHE A 600 14.08 -6.10 -22.48
CA PHE A 600 14.52 -5.42 -23.70
C PHE A 600 15.05 -4.01 -23.42
N GLN A 601 15.28 -3.65 -22.16
CA GLN A 601 15.68 -2.29 -21.80
C GLN A 601 16.97 -1.87 -22.53
N GLY A 602 16.97 -0.66 -23.08
CA GLY A 602 18.16 -0.08 -23.72
C GLY A 602 18.55 -0.73 -25.05
N THR A 603 17.62 -1.43 -25.70
CA THR A 603 17.73 -1.83 -27.11
C THR A 603 17.26 -0.69 -28.03
N GLY A 604 17.74 -0.66 -29.26
CA GLY A 604 17.39 0.31 -30.30
C GLY A 604 16.27 -0.15 -31.23
N PHE A 605 15.35 -1.01 -30.75
CA PHE A 605 14.27 -1.51 -31.59
C PHE A 605 13.39 -0.37 -32.15
N THR A 606 12.97 -0.55 -33.40
CA THR A 606 12.11 0.33 -34.17
C THR A 606 10.90 -0.43 -34.73
N GLY A 607 9.98 0.27 -35.40
CA GLY A 607 8.77 -0.29 -35.98
C GLY A 607 7.60 -0.44 -35.00
N ASN A 608 6.70 -1.37 -35.31
CA ASN A 608 5.54 -1.67 -34.45
C ASN A 608 5.93 -2.67 -33.36
N LEU A 609 5.21 -2.65 -32.23
CA LEU A 609 5.27 -3.69 -31.22
C LEU A 609 3.88 -4.32 -31.07
N THR A 610 3.82 -5.64 -31.28
CA THR A 610 2.64 -6.45 -30.97
C THR A 610 2.97 -7.37 -29.80
N ILE A 611 2.26 -7.20 -28.69
CA ILE A 611 2.27 -8.15 -27.58
C ILE A 611 1.22 -9.25 -27.90
N PRO A 612 1.60 -10.54 -27.96
CA PRO A 612 0.66 -11.63 -28.26
C PRO A 612 -0.44 -11.81 -27.21
N ASP A 613 -1.55 -12.45 -27.61
CA ASP A 613 -2.67 -12.79 -26.71
C ASP A 613 -2.28 -13.79 -25.60
N SER A 614 -1.22 -14.58 -25.79
CA SER A 614 -0.71 -15.51 -24.78
C SER A 614 0.04 -14.83 -23.63
N VAL A 615 0.50 -13.59 -23.81
CA VAL A 615 1.25 -12.87 -22.78
C VAL A 615 0.30 -12.45 -21.68
N THR A 616 0.52 -13.00 -20.49
CA THR A 616 -0.23 -12.67 -19.28
C THR A 616 0.51 -11.68 -18.39
N THR A 617 1.85 -11.67 -18.47
CA THR A 617 2.71 -10.87 -17.59
C THR A 617 3.80 -10.13 -18.36
N ILE A 618 3.87 -8.80 -18.16
CA ILE A 618 4.97 -7.94 -18.58
C ILE A 618 5.69 -7.42 -17.33
N GLY A 619 6.94 -7.81 -17.14
CA GLY A 619 7.76 -7.39 -16.02
C GLY A 619 8.06 -5.89 -16.01
N HIS A 620 8.45 -5.38 -14.85
CA HIS A 620 8.76 -3.96 -14.69
C HIS A 620 9.89 -3.50 -15.62
N ASP A 621 9.79 -2.28 -16.15
CA ASP A 621 10.77 -1.68 -17.07
C ASP A 621 11.08 -2.52 -18.35
N ALA A 622 10.29 -3.54 -18.69
CA ALA A 622 10.61 -4.50 -19.77
C ALA A 622 10.95 -3.84 -21.12
N PHE A 623 10.25 -2.78 -21.51
CA PHE A 623 10.45 -2.03 -22.75
C PHE A 623 10.93 -0.59 -22.51
N ARG A 624 11.47 -0.29 -21.33
CA ARG A 624 11.82 1.09 -20.96
C ARG A 624 12.86 1.70 -21.90
N SER A 625 12.61 2.94 -22.31
CA SER A 625 13.50 3.77 -23.13
C SER A 625 13.82 3.16 -24.50
N ILE A 626 12.81 2.56 -25.16
CA ILE A 626 12.89 2.06 -26.54
C ILE A 626 12.17 3.01 -27.50
N GLU A 627 12.73 3.25 -28.69
CA GLU A 627 12.19 4.16 -29.71
C GLU A 627 11.52 3.40 -30.86
N PHE A 628 10.45 2.65 -30.57
CA PHE A 628 9.71 1.87 -31.58
C PHE A 628 9.30 2.75 -32.78
N GLY A 629 8.63 3.88 -32.56
CA GLY A 629 8.25 4.80 -33.64
C GLY A 629 7.15 4.28 -34.59
N GLY A 630 6.54 3.12 -34.28
CA GLY A 630 5.32 2.58 -34.89
C GLY A 630 4.18 2.43 -33.88
N ASN A 631 3.18 1.62 -34.18
CA ASN A 631 2.02 1.40 -33.30
C ASN A 631 2.32 0.35 -32.21
N LEU A 632 1.69 0.51 -31.03
CA LEU A 632 1.62 -0.51 -29.99
C LEU A 632 0.29 -1.27 -30.10
N THR A 633 0.33 -2.59 -30.12
CA THR A 633 -0.84 -3.47 -30.01
C THR A 633 -0.67 -4.39 -28.82
N LEU A 634 -1.59 -4.33 -27.87
CA LEU A 634 -1.60 -5.16 -26.67
C LEU A 634 -2.53 -6.37 -26.87
N GLY A 635 -2.03 -7.56 -26.56
CA GLY A 635 -2.81 -8.80 -26.56
C GLY A 635 -3.86 -8.83 -25.47
N THR A 636 -4.86 -9.68 -25.65
CA THR A 636 -6.05 -9.78 -24.81
C THR A 636 -5.91 -10.73 -23.61
N GLY A 637 -4.76 -11.39 -23.41
CA GLY A 637 -4.53 -12.30 -22.27
C GLY A 637 -3.96 -11.65 -21.01
N MET A 638 -3.52 -10.38 -21.06
CA MET A 638 -2.90 -9.72 -19.91
C MET A 638 -3.93 -9.10 -18.95
N GLU A 639 -3.73 -9.30 -17.65
CA GLU A 639 -4.54 -8.65 -16.61
C GLU A 639 -3.88 -7.38 -16.06
N THR A 640 -2.54 -7.29 -16.14
CA THR A 640 -1.77 -6.20 -15.56
C THR A 640 -0.72 -5.67 -16.52
N ILE A 641 -0.64 -4.34 -16.65
CA ILE A 641 0.47 -3.65 -17.31
C ILE A 641 1.47 -3.22 -16.23
N GLY A 642 2.64 -3.86 -16.23
CA GLY A 642 3.63 -3.73 -15.16
C GLY A 642 4.26 -2.34 -15.01
N THR A 643 4.78 -2.08 -13.82
CA THR A 643 5.42 -0.83 -13.41
C THR A 643 6.51 -0.39 -14.39
N ARG A 644 6.43 0.85 -14.88
CA ARG A 644 7.42 1.45 -15.82
C ARG A 644 7.67 0.65 -17.11
N SER A 645 6.83 -0.33 -17.44
CA SER A 645 7.04 -1.24 -18.58
C SER A 645 7.25 -0.51 -19.91
N PHE A 646 6.55 0.60 -20.13
CA PHE A 646 6.65 1.46 -21.32
C PHE A 646 7.13 2.89 -21.00
N GLN A 647 7.89 3.06 -19.91
CA GLN A 647 8.42 4.38 -19.54
C GLN A 647 9.39 4.89 -20.62
N PHE A 648 9.27 6.17 -21.01
CA PHE A 648 10.09 6.81 -22.06
C PHE A 648 10.04 6.13 -23.43
N VAL A 649 8.96 5.40 -23.74
CA VAL A 649 8.81 4.75 -25.05
C VAL A 649 8.16 5.69 -26.06
N ILE A 650 8.56 5.59 -27.32
CA ILE A 650 7.98 6.39 -28.42
C ILE A 650 7.18 5.49 -29.36
N PHE A 651 5.89 5.77 -29.49
CA PHE A 651 4.97 5.16 -30.45
C PHE A 651 4.25 6.23 -31.31
N THR A 652 3.67 5.77 -32.41
CA THR A 652 2.72 6.52 -33.25
C THR A 652 1.31 5.96 -33.08
N GLY A 653 0.29 6.78 -33.36
CA GLY A 653 -1.09 6.31 -33.38
C GLY A 653 -1.72 6.12 -31.99
N ASP A 654 -2.89 5.48 -31.97
CA ASP A 654 -3.75 5.30 -30.80
C ASP A 654 -3.18 4.26 -29.81
N LEU A 655 -3.46 4.45 -28.51
CA LEU A 655 -3.27 3.45 -27.47
C LEU A 655 -4.62 2.90 -27.04
N THR A 656 -4.83 1.60 -27.26
CA THR A 656 -6.00 0.87 -26.75
C THR A 656 -5.55 -0.10 -25.67
N ILE A 657 -6.03 0.12 -24.45
CA ILE A 657 -5.90 -0.83 -23.35
C ILE A 657 -7.01 -1.89 -23.50
N PRO A 658 -6.68 -3.19 -23.58
CA PRO A 658 -7.67 -4.27 -23.73
C PRO A 658 -8.64 -4.39 -22.54
N ASP A 659 -9.83 -4.96 -22.77
CA ASP A 659 -10.84 -5.20 -21.74
C ASP A 659 -10.40 -6.16 -20.63
N SER A 660 -9.44 -7.04 -20.91
CA SER A 660 -8.86 -7.97 -19.94
C SER A 660 -7.93 -7.31 -18.93
N VAL A 661 -7.41 -6.12 -19.22
CA VAL A 661 -6.53 -5.40 -18.30
C VAL A 661 -7.36 -4.88 -17.14
N ILE A 662 -7.04 -5.39 -15.95
CA ILE A 662 -7.63 -5.00 -14.66
C ILE A 662 -6.82 -3.88 -14.02
N THR A 663 -5.50 -3.89 -14.18
CA THR A 663 -4.59 -2.94 -13.51
C THR A 663 -3.55 -2.36 -14.46
N ILE A 664 -3.43 -1.03 -14.45
CA ILE A 664 -2.27 -0.33 -14.98
C ILE A 664 -1.42 0.09 -13.79
N GLU A 665 -0.23 -0.48 -13.63
CA GLU A 665 0.62 -0.16 -12.49
C GLU A 665 1.25 1.24 -12.58
N GLN A 666 1.90 1.63 -11.49
CA GLN A 666 2.57 2.93 -11.37
C GLN A 666 3.59 3.17 -12.49
N GLU A 667 3.55 4.38 -13.05
CA GLU A 667 4.46 4.86 -14.09
C GLU A 667 4.51 4.01 -15.38
N ALA A 668 3.55 3.10 -15.61
CA ALA A 668 3.56 2.16 -16.73
C ALA A 668 3.86 2.81 -18.09
N PHE A 669 3.25 3.97 -18.36
CA PHE A 669 3.45 4.78 -19.56
C PHE A 669 4.04 6.16 -19.26
N ARG A 670 4.70 6.37 -18.11
CA ARG A 670 5.25 7.68 -17.76
C ARG A 670 6.22 8.17 -18.82
N TRP A 671 6.08 9.42 -19.26
CA TRP A 671 6.88 10.02 -20.32
C TRP A 671 6.85 9.23 -21.65
N ALA A 672 5.87 8.34 -21.86
CA ALA A 672 5.67 7.69 -23.14
C ALA A 672 5.06 8.68 -24.15
N THR A 673 5.47 8.61 -25.42
CA THR A 673 4.97 9.50 -26.47
C THR A 673 4.08 8.72 -27.43
N PHE A 674 2.86 9.20 -27.67
CA PHE A 674 1.93 8.66 -28.67
C PHE A 674 1.57 9.76 -29.67
N THR A 675 2.33 9.86 -30.76
CA THR A 675 2.20 10.99 -31.69
C THR A 675 0.89 10.88 -32.49
N GLY A 676 -0.06 11.77 -32.22
CA GLY A 676 -1.29 11.96 -33.00
C GLY A 676 -2.45 11.01 -32.67
N GLY A 677 -2.30 10.14 -31.66
CA GLY A 677 -3.32 9.16 -31.28
C GLY A 677 -4.13 9.51 -30.04
N SER A 678 -5.26 8.82 -29.91
CA SER A 678 -6.18 8.81 -28.78
C SER A 678 -5.84 7.72 -27.77
N LEU A 679 -6.37 7.86 -26.55
CA LEU A 679 -6.27 6.86 -25.48
C LEU A 679 -7.66 6.24 -25.25
N SER A 680 -7.76 4.93 -25.44
CA SER A 680 -8.95 4.13 -25.12
C SER A 680 -8.63 3.18 -23.97
N LEU A 681 -9.43 3.24 -22.91
CA LEU A 681 -9.27 2.39 -21.72
C LEU A 681 -10.28 1.23 -21.78
N GLY A 682 -9.83 0.02 -21.45
CA GLY A 682 -10.64 -1.20 -21.47
C GLY A 682 -11.71 -1.21 -20.37
N THR A 683 -12.86 -1.81 -20.65
CA THR A 683 -14.04 -1.82 -19.78
C THR A 683 -13.90 -2.69 -18.53
N GLY A 684 -12.88 -3.55 -18.44
CA GLY A 684 -12.55 -4.32 -17.23
C GLY A 684 -11.60 -3.62 -16.25
N LEU A 685 -11.06 -2.44 -16.61
CA LEU A 685 -10.03 -1.74 -15.85
C LEU A 685 -10.54 -1.27 -14.48
N LYS A 686 -9.89 -1.70 -13.40
CA LYS A 686 -10.23 -1.32 -12.02
C LYS A 686 -9.29 -0.28 -11.43
N THR A 687 -8.02 -0.32 -11.79
CA THR A 687 -6.97 0.48 -11.13
C THR A 687 -6.08 1.18 -12.14
N ILE A 688 -5.93 2.49 -11.98
CA ILE A 688 -4.96 3.31 -12.70
C ILE A 688 -3.91 3.78 -11.70
N GLY A 689 -2.70 3.27 -11.81
CA GLY A 689 -1.63 3.52 -10.85
C GLY A 689 -1.08 4.94 -10.86
N ASN A 690 -0.29 5.25 -9.83
CA ASN A 690 0.35 6.56 -9.67
C ASN A 690 1.21 6.89 -10.89
N SER A 691 1.03 8.09 -11.44
CA SER A 691 1.80 8.59 -12.59
C SER A 691 1.76 7.68 -13.82
N ALA A 692 0.75 6.81 -13.96
CA ALA A 692 0.64 5.82 -15.04
C ALA A 692 0.80 6.45 -16.43
N PHE A 693 0.22 7.64 -16.64
CA PHE A 693 0.30 8.43 -17.88
C PHE A 693 0.86 9.85 -17.62
N LEU A 694 1.71 9.99 -16.59
CA LEU A 694 2.33 11.27 -16.25
C LEU A 694 3.19 11.77 -17.41
N ASP A 695 2.89 13.00 -17.84
CA ASP A 695 3.75 13.82 -18.69
C ASP A 695 4.15 13.09 -19.99
N ASN A 696 3.17 12.51 -20.69
CA ASN A 696 3.35 11.80 -21.96
C ASN A 696 3.76 12.75 -23.11
N ALA A 697 4.96 13.34 -22.98
CA ALA A 697 5.71 14.25 -23.84
C ALA A 697 4.97 15.49 -24.37
N THR A 698 5.72 16.37 -25.06
CA THR A 698 5.35 17.67 -25.68
C THR A 698 4.04 17.71 -26.50
N ARG A 699 3.36 16.57 -26.70
CA ARG A 699 2.05 16.41 -27.36
C ARG A 699 1.23 15.34 -26.62
N PRO A 700 0.24 15.73 -25.79
CA PRO A 700 -0.65 14.78 -25.12
C PRO A 700 -1.48 14.00 -26.14
N PHE A 701 -1.98 12.84 -25.70
CA PHE A 701 -3.03 12.09 -26.41
C PHE A 701 -4.13 13.04 -26.90
N ALA A 702 -4.56 12.87 -28.14
CA ALA A 702 -5.64 13.64 -28.74
C ALA A 702 -7.02 13.11 -28.31
N GLY A 703 -8.04 13.97 -28.36
CA GLY A 703 -9.43 13.57 -28.09
C GLY A 703 -9.79 13.43 -26.62
N ASN A 704 -11.04 13.00 -26.38
CA ASN A 704 -11.62 12.85 -25.04
C ASN A 704 -11.00 11.69 -24.27
N LEU A 705 -10.96 11.80 -22.95
CA LEU A 705 -10.58 10.72 -22.06
C LEU A 705 -11.83 10.26 -21.30
N THR A 706 -12.21 9.01 -21.49
CA THR A 706 -13.31 8.38 -20.75
C THR A 706 -12.71 7.36 -19.79
N ILE A 707 -12.93 7.57 -18.50
CA ILE A 707 -12.66 6.60 -17.46
C ILE A 707 -13.79 5.56 -17.48
N PRO A 708 -13.48 4.26 -17.63
CA PRO A 708 -14.49 3.20 -17.59
C PRO A 708 -15.22 3.10 -16.25
N ASP A 709 -16.48 2.66 -16.27
CA ASP A 709 -17.32 2.51 -15.06
C ASP A 709 -16.78 1.48 -14.06
N SER A 710 -15.91 0.58 -14.49
CA SER A 710 -15.25 -0.41 -13.64
C SER A 710 -14.09 0.14 -12.81
N VAL A 711 -13.59 1.35 -13.13
CA VAL A 711 -12.45 1.94 -12.43
C VAL A 711 -12.86 2.34 -11.02
N ILE A 712 -12.16 1.80 -10.03
CA ILE A 712 -12.36 2.07 -8.61
C ILE A 712 -11.40 3.15 -8.12
N THR A 713 -10.16 3.14 -8.62
CA THR A 713 -9.09 4.02 -8.12
C THR A 713 -8.30 4.66 -9.25
N ILE A 714 -8.08 5.98 -9.12
CA ILE A 714 -7.14 6.75 -9.95
C ILE A 714 -6.02 7.25 -9.04
N GLY A 715 -4.79 6.83 -9.32
CA GLY A 715 -3.62 7.15 -8.53
C GLY A 715 -3.13 8.59 -8.67
N ASP A 716 -2.17 8.94 -7.82
CA ASP A 716 -1.55 10.26 -7.77
C ASP A 716 -0.86 10.60 -9.09
N SER A 717 -1.14 11.79 -9.62
CA SER A 717 -0.57 12.29 -10.87
C SER A 717 -0.79 11.39 -12.08
N ALA A 718 -1.77 10.49 -12.04
CA ALA A 718 -2.01 9.46 -13.07
C ALA A 718 -2.07 10.03 -14.49
N PHE A 719 -2.64 11.23 -14.67
CA PHE A 719 -2.76 11.92 -15.96
C PHE A 719 -2.16 13.34 -15.96
N LEU A 720 -1.32 13.68 -14.98
CA LEU A 720 -0.76 15.03 -14.84
C LEU A 720 0.04 15.43 -16.09
N ASN A 721 -0.12 16.67 -16.54
CA ASN A 721 0.61 17.24 -17.67
C ASN A 721 1.20 18.63 -17.33
N ARG A 722 2.50 18.84 -17.58
CA ARG A 722 3.22 20.08 -17.21
C ARG A 722 3.53 21.02 -18.37
N GLU A 723 3.42 20.57 -19.62
CA GLU A 723 3.82 21.36 -20.79
C GLU A 723 2.63 21.65 -21.71
N PHE A 724 1.80 22.64 -21.40
CA PHE A 724 0.79 23.10 -22.38
C PHE A 724 0.81 24.60 -22.67
N THR A 725 1.26 24.90 -23.91
CA THR A 725 0.99 26.13 -24.66
C THR A 725 0.18 25.75 -25.91
N GLY A 726 -1.15 25.59 -25.81
CA GLY A 726 -2.00 25.29 -26.96
C GLY A 726 -3.46 24.98 -26.60
N HIS A 727 -4.42 25.12 -27.51
CA HIS A 727 -5.87 25.15 -27.23
C HIS A 727 -6.65 24.00 -27.90
N SER A 728 -6.37 22.73 -27.58
CA SER A 728 -7.23 21.62 -28.03
C SER A 728 -8.28 21.29 -26.97
N HIS A 729 -9.56 21.34 -27.35
CA HIS A 729 -10.69 21.07 -26.45
C HIS A 729 -10.70 19.58 -26.07
N ARG A 730 -10.48 19.28 -24.79
CA ARG A 730 -10.40 17.92 -24.24
C ARG A 730 -11.45 17.74 -23.15
N TYR A 731 -12.33 16.75 -23.27
CA TYR A 731 -13.31 16.40 -22.24
C TYR A 731 -12.81 15.19 -21.44
N ILE A 732 -13.01 15.19 -20.12
CA ILE A 732 -12.92 13.99 -19.28
C ILE A 732 -14.33 13.57 -18.86
N SER A 733 -14.64 12.30 -19.07
CA SER A 733 -15.75 11.63 -18.40
C SER A 733 -15.17 10.71 -17.33
N LEU A 734 -15.57 10.88 -16.08
CA LEU A 734 -15.16 10.04 -14.95
C LEU A 734 -16.05 8.79 -14.82
N GLY A 735 -16.58 8.31 -15.94
CA GLY A 735 -17.60 7.27 -16.03
C GLY A 735 -19.02 7.84 -16.16
N THR A 736 -19.99 6.94 -16.02
CA THR A 736 -21.44 7.19 -16.05
C THR A 736 -22.01 7.16 -14.63
N THR A 737 -23.34 7.13 -14.52
CA THR A 737 -24.03 6.94 -13.23
C THR A 737 -23.74 5.59 -12.57
N GLU A 738 -23.25 4.61 -13.33
CA GLU A 738 -22.89 3.27 -12.85
C GLU A 738 -21.39 3.15 -12.46
N SER A 739 -20.66 4.26 -12.45
CA SER A 739 -19.22 4.28 -12.15
C SER A 739 -18.92 3.78 -10.73
N ALA A 740 -17.94 2.89 -10.60
CA ALA A 740 -17.42 2.36 -9.35
C ALA A 740 -16.30 3.23 -8.73
N LEU A 741 -16.04 4.41 -9.28
CA LEU A 741 -14.92 5.26 -8.90
C LEU A 741 -15.06 5.77 -7.46
N GLU A 742 -14.19 5.31 -6.56
CA GLU A 742 -14.19 5.69 -5.15
C GLU A 742 -13.17 6.78 -4.84
N THR A 743 -11.99 6.75 -5.46
CA THR A 743 -10.87 7.62 -5.10
C THR A 743 -10.18 8.26 -6.28
N ILE A 744 -9.91 9.56 -6.14
CA ILE A 744 -9.14 10.36 -7.11
C ILE A 744 -7.91 10.89 -6.40
N GLY A 745 -6.74 10.44 -6.84
CA GLY A 745 -5.45 10.76 -6.24
C GLY A 745 -5.02 12.22 -6.38
N ASN A 746 -3.96 12.57 -5.66
CA ASN A 746 -3.37 13.90 -5.69
C ASN A 746 -2.88 14.24 -7.09
N ARG A 747 -3.21 15.42 -7.59
CA ARG A 747 -2.79 15.92 -8.91
C ARG A 747 -3.19 15.00 -10.06
N ALA A 748 -4.16 14.10 -9.87
CA ALA A 748 -4.53 13.06 -10.84
C ALA A 748 -4.72 13.62 -12.25
N PHE A 749 -5.31 14.81 -12.38
CA PHE A 749 -5.55 15.48 -13.65
C PHE A 749 -4.85 16.84 -13.78
N GLU A 750 -3.99 17.25 -12.84
CA GLU A 750 -3.35 18.58 -12.82
C GLU A 750 -2.80 18.97 -14.22
N GLY A 751 -3.21 20.13 -14.72
CA GLY A 751 -2.71 20.69 -15.98
C GLY A 751 -3.21 20.00 -17.27
N THR A 752 -4.19 19.09 -17.20
CA THR A 752 -4.74 18.44 -18.41
C THR A 752 -5.57 19.36 -19.31
N ASN A 753 -5.86 20.60 -18.88
CA ASN A 753 -6.56 21.64 -19.65
C ASN A 753 -7.92 21.16 -20.19
N LEU A 754 -8.73 20.57 -19.30
CA LEU A 754 -10.08 20.12 -19.62
C LEU A 754 -10.97 21.29 -20.00
N ARG A 755 -11.67 21.15 -21.11
CA ARG A 755 -12.74 22.07 -21.51
C ARG A 755 -14.02 21.28 -21.51
N GLY A 756 -14.93 21.57 -20.58
CA GLY A 756 -16.21 20.85 -20.50
C GLY A 756 -16.74 20.71 -19.07
N PRO A 757 -18.04 20.36 -18.92
CA PRO A 757 -18.61 19.96 -17.64
C PRO A 757 -17.87 18.79 -17.04
N LEU A 758 -17.58 18.88 -15.74
CA LEU A 758 -16.99 17.83 -14.94
C LEU A 758 -18.09 17.20 -14.08
N GLU A 759 -18.49 15.99 -14.44
CA GLU A 759 -19.41 15.18 -13.66
C GLU A 759 -18.61 14.23 -12.76
N ILE A 760 -18.74 14.39 -11.44
CA ILE A 760 -18.10 13.53 -10.44
C ILE A 760 -19.08 12.44 -10.04
N PRO A 761 -18.76 11.14 -10.20
CA PRO A 761 -19.65 10.04 -9.86
C PRO A 761 -20.08 10.02 -8.39
N GLY A 762 -21.31 9.58 -8.14
CA GLY A 762 -21.89 9.44 -6.80
C GLY A 762 -21.21 8.41 -5.91
N THR A 763 -20.21 7.67 -6.40
CA THR A 763 -19.39 6.71 -5.67
C THR A 763 -18.09 7.31 -5.11
N VAL A 764 -17.68 8.49 -5.58
CA VAL A 764 -16.42 9.12 -5.16
C VAL A 764 -16.50 9.55 -3.70
N THR A 765 -15.58 9.05 -2.88
CA THR A 765 -15.48 9.37 -1.45
C THR A 765 -14.37 10.35 -1.12
N SER A 766 -13.33 10.43 -1.96
CA SER A 766 -12.18 11.31 -1.72
C SER A 766 -11.63 11.91 -3.01
N ILE A 767 -11.36 13.21 -2.95
CA ILE A 767 -10.72 14.00 -4.01
C ILE A 767 -9.39 14.53 -3.46
N GLY A 768 -8.28 14.13 -4.08
CA GLY A 768 -6.92 14.46 -3.64
C GLY A 768 -6.52 15.93 -3.81
N GLU A 769 -5.38 16.30 -3.21
CA GLU A 769 -4.74 17.61 -3.36
C GLU A 769 -4.50 17.89 -4.84
N LYS A 770 -4.89 19.07 -5.34
CA LYS A 770 -4.70 19.50 -6.75
C LYS A 770 -5.26 18.53 -7.80
N ALA A 771 -6.15 17.60 -7.42
CA ALA A 771 -6.66 16.58 -8.32
C ALA A 771 -7.19 17.15 -9.65
N PHE A 772 -7.83 18.32 -9.57
CA PHE A 772 -8.37 19.09 -10.68
C PHE A 772 -7.80 20.52 -10.76
N PHE A 773 -6.53 20.72 -10.43
CA PHE A 773 -5.87 22.02 -10.50
C PHE A 773 -5.68 22.50 -11.95
N GLU A 774 -6.03 23.76 -12.24
CA GLU A 774 -5.85 24.42 -13.55
C GLU A 774 -6.42 23.61 -14.73
N LEU A 775 -7.61 23.01 -14.58
CA LEU A 775 -8.23 22.27 -15.68
C LEU A 775 -8.98 23.16 -16.64
N GLY A 776 -9.71 24.18 -16.16
CA GLY A 776 -10.62 24.96 -16.99
C GLY A 776 -12.00 24.31 -17.15
N ILE A 777 -12.45 23.62 -16.09
CA ILE A 777 -13.81 23.05 -15.95
C ILE A 777 -14.84 24.03 -16.48
N SER A 778 -15.81 23.55 -17.26
CA SER A 778 -16.89 24.37 -17.81
C SER A 778 -18.30 24.04 -17.30
N GLY A 779 -19.16 24.99 -16.94
CA GLY A 779 -20.49 24.65 -16.41
C GLY A 779 -20.53 24.57 -14.88
N ASP A 780 -21.68 24.15 -14.34
CA ASP A 780 -21.89 23.97 -12.91
C ASP A 780 -21.01 22.83 -12.35
N LEU A 781 -20.48 23.02 -11.15
CA LEU A 781 -19.73 21.98 -10.43
C LEU A 781 -20.58 21.41 -9.29
N VAL A 782 -20.81 20.11 -9.34
CA VAL A 782 -21.54 19.37 -8.29
C VAL A 782 -20.58 18.38 -7.64
N ILE A 783 -20.36 18.57 -6.34
CA ILE A 783 -19.72 17.56 -5.49
C ILE A 783 -20.82 16.63 -4.98
N PRO A 784 -20.74 15.30 -5.19
CA PRO A 784 -21.79 14.37 -4.78
C PRO A 784 -21.78 14.09 -3.27
N ASP A 785 -22.90 13.56 -2.75
CA ASP A 785 -23.12 13.31 -1.31
C ASP A 785 -22.15 12.31 -0.68
N SER A 786 -21.52 11.47 -1.49
CA SER A 786 -20.56 10.45 -1.06
C SER A 786 -19.20 11.01 -0.68
N VAL A 787 -18.83 12.21 -1.18
CA VAL A 787 -17.51 12.80 -0.94
C VAL A 787 -17.39 13.17 0.53
N ILE A 788 -16.35 12.66 1.18
CA ILE A 788 -16.00 12.93 2.58
C ILE A 788 -14.94 14.03 2.65
N THR A 789 -13.96 14.01 1.75
CA THR A 789 -12.82 14.94 1.77
C THR A 789 -12.51 15.55 0.40
N ILE A 790 -12.31 16.86 0.39
CA ILE A 790 -11.74 17.60 -0.74
C ILE A 790 -10.34 18.09 -0.33
N GLY A 791 -9.32 17.67 -1.07
CA GLY A 791 -7.93 18.02 -0.83
C GLY A 791 -7.61 19.50 -1.05
N ALA A 792 -6.42 19.92 -0.59
CA ALA A 792 -5.95 21.29 -0.78
C ALA A 792 -5.78 21.61 -2.28
N GLU A 793 -6.15 22.82 -2.69
CA GLU A 793 -6.10 23.30 -4.08
C GLU A 793 -6.80 22.38 -5.11
N ALA A 794 -7.67 21.45 -4.67
CA ALA A 794 -8.24 20.39 -5.52
C ALA A 794 -8.91 20.93 -6.79
N PHE A 795 -9.59 22.06 -6.70
CA PHE A 795 -10.25 22.74 -7.80
C PHE A 795 -9.70 24.14 -8.04
N ARG A 796 -8.49 24.48 -7.56
CA ARG A 796 -7.96 25.84 -7.70
C ARG A 796 -7.74 26.21 -9.17
N ASP A 797 -8.01 27.48 -9.49
CA ASP A 797 -7.78 28.10 -10.80
C ASP A 797 -8.42 27.33 -11.98
N ASN A 798 -9.66 26.89 -11.80
CA ASN A 798 -10.48 26.42 -12.93
C ASN A 798 -11.24 27.56 -13.61
N SER A 799 -10.90 28.82 -13.33
CA SER A 799 -11.64 29.97 -13.84
C SER A 799 -11.44 30.16 -15.35
N PHE A 800 -12.43 29.70 -16.09
CA PHE A 800 -12.95 30.22 -17.36
C PHE A 800 -12.36 31.58 -17.75
N ARG A 801 -11.49 31.58 -18.76
CA ARG A 801 -10.99 32.80 -19.37
C ARG A 801 -12.15 33.71 -19.81
N ASN A 802 -11.90 35.02 -19.75
CA ASN A 802 -12.81 36.16 -19.88
C ASN A 802 -13.64 36.26 -21.19
N ASP A 803 -13.79 35.19 -21.96
CA ASP A 803 -14.34 35.14 -23.30
C ASP A 803 -15.70 34.42 -23.43
N ASP A 804 -16.24 33.81 -22.36
CA ASP A 804 -17.59 33.22 -22.36
C ASP A 804 -18.66 34.21 -21.81
N PRO A 805 -19.56 34.76 -22.64
CA PRO A 805 -20.56 35.76 -22.23
C PRO A 805 -21.60 35.29 -21.20
N ASP A 806 -21.74 33.98 -20.94
CA ASP A 806 -22.77 33.43 -20.04
C ASP A 806 -22.32 33.27 -18.57
N PHE A 807 -21.01 33.40 -18.27
CA PHE A 807 -20.28 33.64 -16.99
C PHE A 807 -20.77 33.07 -15.64
N ARG A 808 -21.91 32.40 -15.50
CA ARG A 808 -22.56 32.15 -14.20
C ARG A 808 -22.71 30.67 -13.88
N HIS A 809 -21.62 30.06 -13.43
CA HIS A 809 -21.59 28.68 -12.97
C HIS A 809 -21.81 28.58 -11.48
N THR A 810 -22.55 27.58 -11.03
CA THR A 810 -22.85 27.34 -9.61
C THR A 810 -21.90 26.28 -9.03
N LEU A 811 -21.72 26.33 -7.71
CA LEU A 811 -21.05 25.30 -6.93
C LEU A 811 -22.06 24.68 -5.96
N THR A 812 -22.26 23.36 -6.08
CA THR A 812 -23.08 22.58 -5.16
C THR A 812 -22.19 21.60 -4.40
N LEU A 813 -22.18 21.68 -3.07
CA LEU A 813 -21.38 20.83 -2.19
C LEU A 813 -22.20 19.65 -1.62
N GLY A 814 -22.88 18.91 -2.49
CA GLY A 814 -23.85 17.89 -2.10
C GLY A 814 -25.24 18.46 -1.75
N THR A 815 -26.09 17.58 -1.25
CA THR A 815 -27.46 17.81 -0.81
C THR A 815 -27.54 17.83 0.73
N GLU A 816 -28.76 17.76 1.28
CA GLU A 816 -28.99 17.56 2.71
C GLU A 816 -28.42 16.23 3.26
N HIS A 817 -28.03 15.30 2.38
CA HIS A 817 -27.42 14.02 2.75
C HIS A 817 -25.89 13.97 2.55
N SER A 818 -25.25 15.12 2.30
CA SER A 818 -23.81 15.22 2.08
C SER A 818 -23.00 14.64 3.24
N LYS A 819 -21.96 13.86 2.93
CA LYS A 819 -20.98 13.32 3.90
C LYS A 819 -19.70 14.16 3.98
N LEU A 820 -19.67 15.32 3.33
CA LEU A 820 -18.48 16.15 3.24
C LEU A 820 -18.07 16.68 4.61
N GLU A 821 -16.93 16.22 5.15
CA GLU A 821 -16.41 16.64 6.44
C GLU A 821 -15.34 17.74 6.30
N THR A 822 -14.53 17.69 5.24
CA THR A 822 -13.36 18.57 5.09
C THR A 822 -13.30 19.22 3.71
N ILE A 823 -13.20 20.55 3.71
CA ILE A 823 -12.83 21.36 2.54
C ILE A 823 -11.39 21.83 2.73
N GLY A 824 -10.47 21.35 1.88
CA GLY A 824 -9.05 21.63 1.98
C GLY A 824 -8.66 23.10 1.77
N ALA A 825 -7.44 23.44 2.18
CA ALA A 825 -6.87 24.78 1.99
C ALA A 825 -6.85 25.15 0.50
N SER A 826 -7.33 26.35 0.16
CA SER A 826 -7.42 26.85 -1.21
C SER A 826 -8.17 25.94 -2.18
N ALA A 827 -9.01 25.01 -1.70
CA ALA A 827 -9.66 23.99 -2.53
C ALA A 827 -10.42 24.58 -3.72
N PHE A 828 -11.10 25.71 -3.54
CA PHE A 828 -11.85 26.42 -4.57
C PHE A 828 -11.30 27.82 -4.85
N ARG A 829 -10.03 28.08 -4.50
CA ARG A 829 -9.38 29.36 -4.74
C ARG A 829 -9.38 29.70 -6.23
N ASP A 830 -9.64 30.97 -6.53
CA ASP A 830 -9.69 31.50 -7.90
C ASP A 830 -10.71 30.80 -8.84
N ASN A 831 -11.85 30.35 -8.31
CA ASN A 831 -13.02 29.92 -9.08
C ASN A 831 -14.15 30.95 -9.10
N ARG A 832 -14.70 31.23 -10.29
CA ARG A 832 -15.79 32.20 -10.48
C ARG A 832 -17.17 31.54 -10.42
N PHE A 833 -17.61 31.24 -9.20
CA PHE A 833 -18.97 30.73 -8.97
C PHE A 833 -19.99 31.85 -8.74
N TYR A 834 -21.24 31.60 -9.13
CA TYR A 834 -22.41 32.45 -8.94
C TYR A 834 -23.52 31.64 -8.25
N GLY A 835 -24.39 32.31 -7.52
CA GLY A 835 -25.45 31.68 -6.74
C GLY A 835 -25.08 31.50 -5.28
N ASN A 836 -26.02 30.98 -4.50
CA ASN A 836 -25.83 30.77 -3.06
C ASN A 836 -24.81 29.65 -2.82
N LEU A 837 -23.89 29.89 -1.89
CA LEU A 837 -22.99 28.87 -1.39
C LEU A 837 -23.57 28.29 -0.10
N VAL A 838 -23.92 27.01 -0.13
CA VAL A 838 -24.35 26.27 1.05
C VAL A 838 -23.21 25.33 1.45
N ILE A 839 -22.63 25.56 2.62
CA ILE A 839 -21.73 24.61 3.27
C ILE A 839 -22.63 23.60 4.01
N PRO A 840 -22.57 22.29 3.69
CA PRO A 840 -23.42 21.28 4.32
C PRO A 840 -23.22 21.14 5.83
N ASP A 841 -24.25 20.61 6.51
CA ASP A 841 -24.22 20.36 7.95
C ASP A 841 -23.14 19.36 8.40
N SER A 842 -22.66 18.50 7.51
CA SER A 842 -21.59 17.53 7.76
C SER A 842 -20.19 18.15 7.80
N VAL A 843 -20.00 19.35 7.25
CA VAL A 843 -18.68 19.98 7.16
C VAL A 843 -18.21 20.37 8.56
N ILE A 844 -17.04 19.87 8.92
CA ILE A 844 -16.36 20.13 10.21
C ILE A 844 -15.33 21.24 10.04
N THR A 845 -14.61 21.25 8.91
CA THR A 845 -13.47 22.16 8.68
C THR A 845 -13.49 22.78 7.29
N ILE A 846 -13.32 24.11 7.24
CA ILE A 846 -13.01 24.88 6.03
C ILE A 846 -11.56 25.32 6.12
N GLY A 847 -10.73 24.92 5.15
CA GLY A 847 -9.31 25.21 5.11
C GLY A 847 -8.96 26.67 4.79
N GLU A 848 -7.69 27.02 5.00
CA GLU A 848 -7.14 28.34 4.72
C GLU A 848 -7.36 28.73 3.25
N GLY A 849 -7.91 29.93 3.00
CA GLY A 849 -8.10 30.46 1.65
C GLY A 849 -9.02 29.63 0.76
N ALA A 850 -9.82 28.71 1.32
CA ALA A 850 -10.62 27.73 0.56
C ALA A 850 -11.43 28.35 -0.59
N PHE A 851 -11.95 29.55 -0.39
CA PHE A 851 -12.76 30.30 -1.36
C PHE A 851 -12.16 31.69 -1.66
N GLN A 852 -10.84 31.88 -1.52
CA GLN A 852 -10.20 33.17 -1.77
C GLN A 852 -10.03 33.47 -3.28
N PRO A 853 -10.19 34.71 -3.76
CA PRO A 853 -9.75 35.11 -5.10
C PRO A 853 -8.24 35.40 -5.15
N ASP A 854 -7.58 35.14 -6.28
CA ASP A 854 -6.18 35.59 -6.46
C ASP A 854 -6.10 37.11 -6.72
N ASN A 855 -7.12 37.66 -7.40
CA ASN A 855 -7.26 39.11 -7.58
C ASN A 855 -8.40 39.65 -6.71
N VAL A 856 -8.04 40.30 -5.59
CA VAL A 856 -9.00 40.95 -4.67
C VAL A 856 -9.87 42.05 -5.32
N ASN A 857 -9.49 42.53 -6.50
CA ASN A 857 -10.28 43.51 -7.27
C ASN A 857 -11.22 42.86 -8.28
N ASP A 858 -11.21 41.53 -8.45
CA ASP A 858 -12.06 40.85 -9.41
C ASP A 858 -13.54 41.06 -9.04
N MET A 859 -14.27 41.67 -9.97
CA MET A 859 -15.64 42.09 -9.76
C MET A 859 -16.67 40.96 -9.85
N ALA A 860 -16.25 39.79 -10.33
CA ALA A 860 -17.10 38.65 -10.71
C ALA A 860 -16.94 37.43 -9.79
N PHE A 861 -16.12 37.53 -8.74
CA PHE A 861 -15.75 36.38 -7.90
C PHE A 861 -16.78 36.07 -6.82
N MET A 862 -17.29 34.82 -6.79
CA MET A 862 -18.18 34.23 -5.77
C MET A 862 -19.32 35.15 -5.28
N HIS A 863 -20.44 35.13 -6.00
CA HIS A 863 -21.61 35.99 -5.76
C HIS A 863 -22.85 35.21 -5.30
N GLY A 864 -23.34 35.48 -4.08
CA GLY A 864 -24.61 34.95 -3.58
C GLY A 864 -24.67 34.97 -2.06
N ASN A 865 -25.67 34.33 -1.46
CA ASN A 865 -25.73 34.19 -0.01
C ASN A 865 -24.83 33.05 0.48
N LEU A 866 -24.23 33.22 1.67
CA LEU A 866 -23.48 32.16 2.36
C LEU A 866 -24.35 31.54 3.46
N THR A 867 -24.50 30.23 3.43
CA THR A 867 -25.05 29.45 4.55
C THR A 867 -23.97 28.50 5.07
N LEU A 868 -23.71 28.54 6.38
CA LEU A 868 -22.76 27.66 7.05
C LEU A 868 -23.49 26.51 7.76
N GLY A 869 -22.98 25.29 7.58
CA GLY A 869 -23.53 24.08 8.18
C GLY A 869 -23.35 24.02 9.70
N THR A 870 -24.29 23.38 10.39
CA THR A 870 -24.40 23.41 11.84
C THR A 870 -23.33 22.60 12.60
N SER A 871 -22.59 21.69 11.95
CA SER A 871 -21.47 20.95 12.60
C SER A 871 -20.09 21.61 12.42
N LEU A 872 -20.02 22.76 11.74
CA LEU A 872 -18.77 23.45 11.43
C LEU A 872 -18.01 23.85 12.70
N GLN A 873 -16.77 23.38 12.86
CA GLN A 873 -15.95 23.68 14.04
C GLN A 873 -14.89 24.74 13.76
N THR A 874 -14.33 24.76 12.54
CA THR A 874 -13.19 25.62 12.19
C THR A 874 -13.40 26.32 10.86
N ILE A 875 -13.22 27.65 10.86
CA ILE A 875 -13.13 28.48 9.66
C ILE A 875 -11.68 28.93 9.53
N GLY A 876 -10.97 28.45 8.50
CA GLY A 876 -9.56 28.73 8.27
C GLY A 876 -9.26 30.20 7.97
N ALA A 877 -7.99 30.58 8.10
CA ALA A 877 -7.53 31.92 7.75
C ALA A 877 -7.83 32.24 6.28
N SER A 878 -8.21 33.48 5.98
CA SER A 878 -8.57 33.94 4.64
C SER A 878 -9.64 33.11 3.89
N ALA A 879 -10.37 32.20 4.57
CA ALA A 879 -11.24 31.22 3.92
C ALA A 879 -12.24 31.84 2.93
N PHE A 880 -12.78 33.02 3.26
CA PHE A 880 -13.71 33.81 2.45
C PHE A 880 -13.20 35.24 2.21
N GLU A 881 -11.89 35.47 2.33
CA GLU A 881 -11.30 36.78 2.13
C GLU A 881 -11.65 37.35 0.75
N SER A 882 -12.06 38.61 0.69
CA SER A 882 -12.39 39.32 -0.56
C SER A 882 -13.46 38.65 -1.44
N THR A 883 -14.26 37.74 -0.87
CA THR A 883 -15.44 37.19 -1.54
C THR A 883 -16.56 38.24 -1.63
N ARG A 884 -17.51 38.00 -2.55
CA ARG A 884 -18.65 38.90 -2.78
C ARG A 884 -19.98 38.30 -2.30
N LEU A 885 -19.88 37.51 -1.24
CA LEU A 885 -21.01 36.94 -0.56
C LEU A 885 -21.89 38.05 0.04
N ARG A 886 -23.19 37.79 0.13
CA ARG A 886 -24.23 38.76 0.47
C ARG A 886 -25.16 38.22 1.56
N GLY A 887 -25.95 39.10 2.16
CA GLY A 887 -26.95 38.74 3.16
C GLY A 887 -26.40 38.63 4.58
N ASN A 888 -27.19 38.08 5.48
CA ASN A 888 -26.78 37.91 6.88
C ASN A 888 -25.75 36.79 6.99
N LEU A 889 -24.74 36.99 7.83
CA LEU A 889 -23.76 35.97 8.16
C LEU A 889 -24.06 35.42 9.57
N THR A 890 -24.41 34.15 9.65
CA THR A 890 -24.60 33.44 10.92
C THR A 890 -23.48 32.42 11.09
N ILE A 891 -22.66 32.61 12.11
CA ILE A 891 -21.66 31.63 12.55
C ILE A 891 -22.38 30.58 13.43
N PRO A 892 -22.30 29.29 13.11
CA PRO A 892 -22.92 28.22 13.90
C PRO A 892 -22.34 28.08 15.33
N ASP A 893 -23.14 27.55 16.27
CA ASP A 893 -22.75 27.37 17.67
C ASP A 893 -21.56 26.41 17.87
N SER A 894 -21.33 25.53 16.91
CA SER A 894 -20.24 24.54 16.92
C SER A 894 -18.87 25.14 16.63
N VAL A 895 -18.80 26.33 16.02
CA VAL A 895 -17.54 26.97 15.64
C VAL A 895 -16.77 27.36 16.89
N THR A 896 -15.51 26.93 16.96
CA THR A 896 -14.60 27.25 18.07
C THR A 896 -13.61 28.35 17.70
N THR A 897 -13.25 28.43 16.41
CA THR A 897 -12.21 29.35 15.91
C THR A 897 -12.60 29.92 14.56
N ILE A 898 -12.47 31.24 14.43
CA ILE A 898 -12.49 31.98 13.17
C ILE A 898 -11.06 32.46 12.90
N GLY A 899 -10.45 32.00 11.81
CA GLY A 899 -9.07 32.30 11.47
C GLY A 899 -8.82 33.76 11.07
N ASP A 900 -7.54 34.13 11.02
CA ASP A 900 -7.10 35.47 10.58
C ASP A 900 -7.64 35.78 9.19
N ARG A 901 -8.16 37.00 8.99
CA ARG A 901 -8.69 37.47 7.70
C ARG A 901 -9.82 36.62 7.10
N ALA A 902 -10.44 35.70 7.85
CA ALA A 902 -11.40 34.73 7.33
C ALA A 902 -12.53 35.34 6.47
N PHE A 903 -13.00 36.53 6.85
CA PHE A 903 -13.98 37.35 6.12
C PHE A 903 -13.45 38.77 5.88
N PHE A 904 -12.13 38.94 5.72
CA PHE A 904 -11.52 40.24 5.45
C PHE A 904 -12.04 40.81 4.13
N ASN A 905 -12.39 42.11 4.14
CA ASN A 905 -12.79 42.85 2.95
C ASN A 905 -13.86 42.11 2.15
N THR A 906 -14.94 41.70 2.82
CA THR A 906 -16.14 41.15 2.18
C THR A 906 -17.24 42.23 2.16
N PRO A 907 -17.06 43.38 1.45
CA PRO A 907 -17.89 44.57 1.60
C PRO A 907 -19.30 44.43 1.01
N GLN A 908 -19.60 43.31 0.35
CA GLN A 908 -20.86 43.07 -0.34
C GLN A 908 -21.92 42.37 0.52
N PHE A 909 -21.62 42.05 1.80
CA PHE A 909 -22.68 41.81 2.79
C PHE A 909 -23.67 43.00 2.80
N GLY A 910 -23.22 44.20 2.42
CA GLY A 910 -24.00 45.12 1.60
C GLY A 910 -23.83 46.57 2.05
N PRO A 911 -24.25 47.58 1.26
CA PRO A 911 -24.14 48.98 1.68
C PRO A 911 -25.05 49.40 2.84
N SER A 912 -25.95 48.56 3.39
CA SER A 912 -26.88 49.01 4.47
C SER A 912 -27.61 47.96 5.35
N GLU A 913 -27.54 46.63 5.15
CA GLU A 913 -28.51 45.71 5.82
C GLU A 913 -28.00 44.35 6.33
N ALA A 914 -26.74 43.96 6.13
CA ALA A 914 -26.29 42.65 6.62
C ALA A 914 -25.98 42.65 8.12
N ILE A 915 -26.57 41.68 8.81
CA ILE A 915 -26.33 41.43 10.23
C ILE A 915 -25.30 40.29 10.36
N LEU A 916 -24.37 40.47 11.31
CA LEU A 916 -23.46 39.42 11.76
C LEU A 916 -23.98 38.80 13.06
N THR A 917 -24.22 37.49 13.05
CA THR A 917 -24.58 36.71 14.25
C THR A 917 -23.46 35.73 14.55
N LEU A 918 -22.82 35.85 15.72
CA LEU A 918 -21.71 35.00 16.16
C LEU A 918 -22.19 33.78 16.98
N GLY A 919 -23.22 33.09 16.50
CA GLY A 919 -23.89 32.01 17.23
C GLY A 919 -24.98 32.51 18.18
N THR A 920 -25.53 31.59 18.96
CA THR A 920 -26.55 31.77 19.99
C THR A 920 -25.91 31.84 21.38
N GLU A 921 -26.74 31.80 22.44
CA GLU A 921 -26.28 31.66 23.82
C GLU A 921 -25.44 30.39 24.07
N ASN A 922 -25.51 29.38 23.19
CA ASN A 922 -24.76 28.12 23.27
C ASN A 922 -23.49 28.10 22.41
N SER A 923 -23.08 29.25 21.86
CA SER A 923 -21.89 29.37 21.03
C SER A 923 -20.63 28.84 21.72
N LYS A 924 -19.81 28.08 21.00
CA LYS A 924 -18.50 27.55 21.45
C LYS A 924 -17.32 28.39 20.95
N LEU A 925 -17.58 29.55 20.35
CA LEU A 925 -16.55 30.39 19.75
C LEU A 925 -15.60 30.93 20.81
N GLU A 926 -14.33 30.52 20.78
CA GLU A 926 -13.31 30.97 21.74
C GLU A 926 -12.43 32.08 21.19
N THR A 927 -12.12 32.01 19.89
CA THR A 927 -11.15 32.91 19.24
C THR A 927 -11.69 33.50 17.94
N ILE A 928 -11.58 34.83 17.83
CA ILE A 928 -11.78 35.59 16.60
C ILE A 928 -10.42 36.11 16.14
N GLY A 929 -9.94 35.65 14.99
CA GLY A 929 -8.63 35.97 14.44
C GLY A 929 -8.44 37.44 14.07
N SER A 930 -7.19 37.80 13.81
CA SER A 930 -6.79 39.15 13.41
C SER A 930 -7.40 39.49 12.04
N GLU A 931 -7.92 40.70 11.90
CA GLU A 931 -8.60 41.21 10.69
C GLU A 931 -9.77 40.34 10.20
N ALA A 932 -10.30 39.42 11.02
CA ALA A 932 -11.27 38.40 10.60
C ALA A 932 -12.50 38.96 9.87
N PHE A 933 -13.01 40.12 10.28
CA PHE A 933 -14.17 40.79 9.70
C PHE A 933 -13.87 42.21 9.23
N ARG A 934 -12.60 42.59 9.09
CA ARG A 934 -12.19 43.98 8.82
C ARG A 934 -12.75 44.47 7.48
N VAL A 935 -13.36 45.67 7.49
CA VAL A 935 -13.99 46.32 6.31
C VAL A 935 -15.09 45.47 5.66
N SER A 936 -15.93 44.80 6.46
CA SER A 936 -17.02 43.93 5.96
C SER A 936 -18.42 44.57 5.94
N ASN A 937 -18.58 45.81 6.42
CA ASN A 937 -19.77 46.67 6.30
C ASN A 937 -21.11 46.06 6.81
N PHE A 938 -21.11 45.49 8.01
CA PHE A 938 -22.29 45.01 8.73
C PHE A 938 -23.08 46.16 9.39
N THR A 939 -24.34 45.89 9.72
CA THR A 939 -25.23 46.78 10.48
C THR A 939 -25.92 46.03 11.63
N GLY A 940 -26.70 46.73 12.44
CA GLY A 940 -27.46 46.12 13.55
C GLY A 940 -26.66 46.03 14.86
N GLU A 941 -26.97 45.07 15.71
CA GLU A 941 -26.27 44.84 16.97
C GLU A 941 -25.15 43.80 16.78
N LEU A 942 -23.97 44.06 17.33
CA LEU A 942 -22.92 43.06 17.49
C LEU A 942 -22.88 42.56 18.94
N THR A 943 -23.21 41.29 19.12
CA THR A 943 -23.05 40.59 20.40
C THR A 943 -21.90 39.60 20.31
N ILE A 944 -20.85 39.86 21.08
CA ILE A 944 -19.76 38.90 21.29
C ILE A 944 -20.25 37.84 22.29
N PRO A 945 -20.26 36.54 21.93
CA PRO A 945 -20.73 35.48 22.81
C PRO A 945 -19.90 35.34 24.09
N ASN A 946 -20.51 34.78 25.13
CA ASN A 946 -19.85 34.55 26.43
C ASN A 946 -18.66 33.59 26.37
N SER A 947 -18.56 32.75 25.33
CA SER A 947 -17.46 31.81 25.14
C SER A 947 -16.18 32.45 24.59
N VAL A 948 -16.27 33.63 23.98
CA VAL A 948 -15.12 34.28 23.33
C VAL A 948 -14.14 34.76 24.39
N LYS A 949 -12.89 34.31 24.28
CA LYS A 949 -11.76 34.71 25.14
C LYS A 949 -10.86 35.74 24.46
N ILE A 950 -10.66 35.61 23.15
CA ILE A 950 -9.69 36.39 22.39
C ILE A 950 -10.33 37.02 21.16
N ILE A 951 -10.16 38.33 21.03
CA ILE A 951 -10.44 39.09 19.81
C ILE A 951 -9.12 39.63 19.27
N GLY A 952 -8.76 39.22 18.06
CA GLY A 952 -7.50 39.54 17.40
C GLY A 952 -7.34 41.00 17.00
N GLU A 953 -6.14 41.34 16.53
CA GLU A 953 -5.81 42.68 16.05
C GLU A 953 -6.70 43.06 14.86
N ASN A 954 -7.30 44.25 14.91
CA ASN A 954 -8.16 44.79 13.88
C ASN A 954 -9.35 43.90 13.47
N ALA A 955 -9.76 42.94 14.31
CA ALA A 955 -10.77 41.92 13.97
C ALA A 955 -12.05 42.48 13.35
N PHE A 956 -12.56 43.60 13.85
CA PHE A 956 -13.74 44.31 13.36
C PHE A 956 -13.41 45.73 12.89
N ASN A 957 -12.17 46.05 12.53
CA ASN A 957 -11.78 47.42 12.16
C ASN A 957 -12.59 47.93 10.95
N GLY A 958 -13.32 49.04 11.12
CA GLY A 958 -14.13 49.64 10.05
C GLY A 958 -15.23 48.75 9.48
N SER A 959 -15.76 47.83 10.29
CA SER A 959 -16.66 46.77 9.84
C SER A 959 -18.13 47.06 10.04
N PHE A 960 -18.50 48.04 10.88
CA PHE A 960 -19.87 48.42 11.18
C PHE A 960 -20.12 49.90 10.87
N ASP A 961 -21.36 50.21 10.50
CA ASP A 961 -21.85 51.58 10.39
C ASP A 961 -23.15 51.76 11.18
N GLY A 962 -23.05 52.31 12.40
CA GLY A 962 -24.21 52.64 13.25
C GLY A 962 -24.81 51.43 13.98
N ALA A 963 -24.03 50.83 14.88
CA ALA A 963 -24.37 49.60 15.60
C ALA A 963 -24.31 49.78 17.13
N THR A 964 -24.84 48.84 17.91
CA THR A 964 -24.53 48.70 19.35
C THR A 964 -23.59 47.52 19.56
N LEU A 965 -22.77 47.57 20.61
CA LEU A 965 -21.79 46.54 20.95
C LEU A 965 -22.03 45.96 22.34
N THR A 966 -22.21 44.64 22.42
CA THR A 966 -22.27 43.89 23.66
C THR A 966 -21.09 42.91 23.74
N LEU A 967 -20.32 42.94 24.83
CA LEU A 967 -19.16 42.07 25.04
C LEU A 967 -19.52 40.86 25.92
N GLY A 968 -18.99 39.69 25.56
CA GLY A 968 -19.22 38.44 26.29
C GLY A 968 -18.44 38.36 27.61
N THR A 969 -18.99 37.67 28.60
CA THR A 969 -18.47 37.66 29.97
C THR A 969 -17.15 36.92 30.19
N SER A 970 -16.69 36.06 29.27
CA SER A 970 -15.38 35.37 29.38
C SER A 970 -14.25 36.01 28.56
N LEU A 971 -14.47 37.22 28.02
CA LEU A 971 -13.49 37.91 27.18
C LEU A 971 -12.24 38.30 28.01
N GLU A 972 -11.07 37.80 27.61
CA GLU A 972 -9.81 38.05 28.33
C GLU A 972 -8.96 39.12 27.64
N THR A 973 -8.91 39.11 26.30
CA THR A 973 -8.03 39.97 25.50
C THR A 973 -8.77 40.63 24.34
N VAL A 974 -8.64 41.94 24.24
CA VAL A 974 -9.05 42.74 23.07
C VAL A 974 -7.80 43.25 22.36
N GLY A 975 -7.59 42.82 21.11
CA GLY A 975 -6.42 43.18 20.31
C GLY A 975 -6.34 44.65 19.90
N ASN A 976 -5.19 45.05 19.36
CA ASN A 976 -4.99 46.41 18.83
C ASN A 976 -6.01 46.71 17.74
N GLY A 977 -6.65 47.88 17.79
CA GLY A 977 -7.62 48.33 16.78
C GLY A 977 -8.84 47.43 16.58
N ALA A 978 -9.09 46.45 17.47
CA ALA A 978 -10.08 45.40 17.28
C ALA A 978 -11.47 45.91 16.88
N PHE A 979 -11.93 47.01 17.47
CA PHE A 979 -13.21 47.67 17.20
C PHE A 979 -13.04 49.11 16.70
N GLN A 980 -11.87 49.48 16.19
CA GLN A 980 -11.62 50.85 15.74
C GLN A 980 -12.48 51.20 14.50
N GLY A 981 -13.06 52.40 14.48
CA GLY A 981 -13.69 52.94 13.27
C GLY A 981 -15.06 52.36 12.91
N ASN A 982 -15.83 51.81 13.87
CA ASN A 982 -17.10 51.10 13.61
C ASN A 982 -18.37 51.93 13.83
N ASN A 983 -18.23 53.20 14.21
CA ASN A 983 -19.38 54.06 14.48
C ASN A 983 -20.37 53.41 15.50
N PHE A 984 -19.87 52.60 16.45
CA PHE A 984 -20.69 52.00 17.49
C PHE A 984 -21.31 53.08 18.38
N THR A 985 -22.53 52.87 18.88
CA THR A 985 -23.32 53.79 19.69
C THR A 985 -23.73 53.13 21.02
N GLY A 986 -24.27 53.91 21.97
CA GLY A 986 -24.67 53.42 23.29
C GLY A 986 -23.50 53.27 24.26
N GLY A 987 -23.81 52.91 25.50
CA GLY A 987 -22.80 52.73 26.55
C GLY A 987 -22.07 51.40 26.40
N LEU A 988 -20.89 51.29 27.03
CA LEU A 988 -20.06 50.08 26.97
C LEU A 988 -19.63 49.65 28.37
N THR A 989 -19.79 48.35 28.65
CA THR A 989 -19.22 47.71 29.83
C THR A 989 -18.17 46.71 29.39
N ILE A 990 -16.94 46.91 29.84
CA ILE A 990 -15.87 45.94 29.66
C ILE A 990 -16.05 44.82 30.71
N PRO A 991 -16.10 43.54 30.30
CA PRO A 991 -16.28 42.41 31.20
C PRO A 991 -15.18 42.28 32.25
N ASP A 992 -15.53 41.80 33.45
CA ASP A 992 -14.59 41.58 34.57
C ASP A 992 -13.51 40.52 34.28
N SER A 993 -13.57 39.78 33.18
CA SER A 993 -12.53 38.84 32.76
C SER A 993 -11.41 39.49 31.94
N VAL A 994 -11.60 40.71 31.44
CA VAL A 994 -10.65 41.38 30.55
C VAL A 994 -9.40 41.80 31.33
N THR A 995 -8.24 41.34 30.88
CA THR A 995 -6.94 41.70 31.46
C THR A 995 -6.15 42.69 30.59
N SER A 996 -6.44 42.73 29.28
CA SER A 996 -5.71 43.56 28.32
C SER A 996 -6.61 44.14 27.24
N ILE A 997 -6.54 45.45 27.05
CA ILE A 997 -7.17 46.22 25.98
C ILE A 997 -6.07 46.84 25.12
N GLY A 998 -6.03 46.48 23.84
CA GLY A 998 -4.99 46.88 22.90
C GLY A 998 -4.99 48.38 22.54
N GLN A 999 -3.93 48.81 21.86
CA GLN A 999 -3.81 50.15 21.30
C GLN A 999 -4.98 50.44 20.35
N GLN A 1000 -5.63 51.60 20.50
CA GLN A 1000 -6.76 52.03 19.67
C GLN A 1000 -7.94 51.04 19.61
N ALA A 1001 -8.04 50.06 20.52
CA ALA A 1001 -9.01 48.97 20.47
C ALA A 1001 -10.45 49.43 20.22
N PHE A 1002 -10.88 50.54 20.84
CA PHE A 1002 -12.21 51.14 20.69
C PHE A 1002 -12.15 52.57 20.15
N GLY A 1003 -11.03 52.97 19.55
CA GLY A 1003 -10.82 54.33 19.07
C GLY A 1003 -11.68 54.67 17.84
N ASN A 1004 -11.94 55.97 17.62
CA ASN A 1004 -12.69 56.49 16.47
C ASN A 1004 -14.08 55.84 16.32
N ASN A 1005 -14.85 55.82 17.40
CA ASN A 1005 -16.24 55.34 17.45
C ASN A 1005 -17.20 56.48 17.82
N SER A 1006 -18.49 56.19 17.89
CA SER A 1006 -19.56 57.16 18.19
C SER A 1006 -20.41 56.72 19.39
N PHE A 1007 -19.77 56.11 20.39
CA PHE A 1007 -20.44 55.61 21.59
C PHE A 1007 -21.14 56.77 22.31
N THR A 1008 -22.10 56.46 23.17
CA THR A 1008 -22.81 57.47 23.96
C THR A 1008 -23.03 56.94 25.38
N GLY A 1009 -23.27 57.81 26.36
CA GLY A 1009 -23.44 57.40 27.75
C GLY A 1009 -22.15 56.89 28.41
N ASP A 1010 -22.31 55.92 29.31
CA ASP A 1010 -21.27 55.52 30.26
C ASP A 1010 -20.26 54.51 29.66
N LEU A 1011 -19.03 54.57 30.16
CA LEU A 1011 -18.02 53.54 29.99
C LEU A 1011 -17.66 52.95 31.36
N THR A 1012 -17.78 51.64 31.51
CA THR A 1012 -17.37 50.91 32.72
C THR A 1012 -16.21 49.97 32.40
N ILE A 1013 -15.09 50.13 33.11
CA ILE A 1013 -13.89 49.28 33.04
C ILE A 1013 -13.85 48.40 34.32
N PRO A 1014 -13.33 47.16 34.27
CA PRO A 1014 -13.49 46.15 35.32
C PRO A 1014 -13.13 46.61 36.72
N VAL A 1015 -14.02 46.34 37.70
CA VAL A 1015 -13.88 46.77 39.10
C VAL A 1015 -13.54 45.63 40.07
N THR A 1016 -13.61 44.36 39.63
CA THR A 1016 -13.46 43.20 40.52
C THR A 1016 -12.27 42.27 40.21
N THR A 1017 -11.38 42.62 39.28
CA THR A 1017 -10.24 41.77 38.90
C THR A 1017 -9.09 41.76 39.92
N PRO A 1018 -8.46 40.60 40.21
CA PRO A 1018 -7.28 40.52 41.06
C PRO A 1018 -6.05 41.19 40.42
N ASP A 1019 -5.91 41.10 39.09
CA ASP A 1019 -4.83 41.74 38.34
C ASP A 1019 -5.30 43.05 37.70
N PRO A 1020 -4.43 44.09 37.65
CA PRO A 1020 -4.77 45.36 37.01
C PRO A 1020 -5.00 45.20 35.50
N VAL A 1021 -6.07 45.81 34.99
CA VAL A 1021 -6.34 45.81 33.53
C VAL A 1021 -5.34 46.72 32.83
N THR A 1022 -4.71 46.22 31.76
CA THR A 1022 -3.81 47.01 30.93
C THR A 1022 -4.59 47.72 29.83
N ILE A 1023 -4.51 49.05 29.79
CA ILE A 1023 -5.12 49.88 28.75
C ILE A 1023 -4.03 50.35 27.77
N GLY A 1024 -4.18 50.01 26.49
CA GLY A 1024 -3.27 50.41 25.43
C GLY A 1024 -3.31 51.91 25.10
N ILE A 1025 -2.31 52.38 24.36
CA ILE A 1025 -2.24 53.77 23.90
C ILE A 1025 -3.49 54.09 23.08
N ALA A 1026 -4.13 55.24 23.35
CA ALA A 1026 -5.30 55.70 22.61
C ALA A 1026 -6.49 54.70 22.55
N ALA A 1027 -6.58 53.76 23.49
CA ALA A 1027 -7.57 52.67 23.46
C ALA A 1027 -9.01 53.13 23.22
N PHE A 1028 -9.41 54.28 23.78
CA PHE A 1028 -10.73 54.88 23.64
C PHE A 1028 -10.65 56.30 23.05
N GLN A 1029 -9.60 56.64 22.31
CA GLN A 1029 -9.47 57.96 21.70
C GLN A 1029 -10.64 58.24 20.74
N GLU A 1030 -11.22 59.44 20.81
CA GLU A 1030 -12.25 59.90 19.86
C GLU A 1030 -13.40 58.88 19.73
N SER A 1031 -13.81 58.28 20.85
CA SER A 1031 -14.77 57.17 20.89
C SER A 1031 -16.23 57.58 21.14
N GLY A 1032 -16.49 58.87 21.42
CA GLY A 1032 -17.84 59.43 21.50
C GLY A 1032 -18.50 59.47 22.89
N PHE A 1033 -18.03 58.68 23.87
CA PHE A 1033 -18.66 58.61 25.20
C PHE A 1033 -18.87 59.98 25.85
N ASP A 1034 -20.08 60.26 26.33
CA ASP A 1034 -20.49 61.54 26.93
C ASP A 1034 -21.11 61.40 28.34
N GLY A 1035 -21.06 60.20 28.93
CA GLY A 1035 -21.57 59.88 30.27
C GLY A 1035 -20.49 59.86 31.35
N THR A 1036 -20.63 58.95 32.31
CA THR A 1036 -19.68 58.72 33.41
C THR A 1036 -18.64 57.67 33.01
N LEU A 1037 -17.37 57.93 33.34
CA LEU A 1037 -16.29 56.96 33.24
C LEU A 1037 -16.07 56.28 34.59
N THR A 1038 -16.37 54.99 34.66
CA THR A 1038 -16.08 54.15 35.82
C THR A 1038 -14.81 53.36 35.57
N LEU A 1039 -13.79 53.61 36.39
CA LEU A 1039 -12.51 52.92 36.36
C LEU A 1039 -12.41 51.98 37.56
N GLY A 1040 -11.95 50.76 37.36
CA GLY A 1040 -11.63 49.85 38.45
C GLY A 1040 -10.13 49.63 38.67
N ASN A 1041 -9.69 48.40 38.90
CA ASN A 1041 -8.31 48.11 39.28
C ASN A 1041 -7.34 48.33 38.10
N LEU A 1042 -6.69 49.51 38.05
CA LEU A 1042 -5.73 49.92 37.02
C LEU A 1042 -4.42 50.38 37.67
N THR A 1043 -3.27 50.07 37.05
CA THR A 1043 -1.95 50.60 37.47
C THR A 1043 -1.63 51.93 36.80
N ASP A 1044 -1.95 52.05 35.51
CA ASP A 1044 -1.63 53.22 34.68
C ASP A 1044 -2.82 53.55 33.78
N ILE A 1045 -3.05 54.84 33.52
CA ILE A 1045 -3.92 55.32 32.45
C ILE A 1045 -3.03 55.78 31.29
N SER A 1046 -3.06 55.04 30.18
CA SER A 1046 -2.10 55.15 29.08
C SER A 1046 -2.21 56.45 28.26
N THR A 1047 -1.19 56.70 27.44
CA THR A 1047 -1.07 57.91 26.62
C THR A 1047 -2.28 58.05 25.71
N SER A 1048 -2.93 59.21 25.73
CA SER A 1048 -4.15 59.50 24.95
C SER A 1048 -5.33 58.54 25.16
N ALA A 1049 -5.34 57.71 26.22
CA ALA A 1049 -6.30 56.62 26.39
C ALA A 1049 -7.77 57.04 26.18
N PHE A 1050 -8.15 58.21 26.67
CA PHE A 1050 -9.51 58.77 26.55
C PHE A 1050 -9.52 60.12 25.82
N ARG A 1051 -8.48 60.44 25.05
CA ARG A 1051 -8.34 61.73 24.36
C ARG A 1051 -9.54 61.97 23.43
N GLY A 1052 -10.10 63.18 23.44
CA GLY A 1052 -11.19 63.54 22.53
C GLY A 1052 -12.53 62.87 22.85
N THR A 1053 -12.73 62.39 24.07
CA THR A 1053 -14.04 61.89 24.55
C THR A 1053 -14.86 63.02 25.18
N GLY A 1054 -16.07 62.74 25.64
CA GLY A 1054 -17.01 63.73 26.19
C GLY A 1054 -17.39 63.49 27.66
N PHE A 1055 -16.67 62.65 28.40
CA PHE A 1055 -17.05 62.23 29.76
C PHE A 1055 -17.39 63.39 30.70
N THR A 1056 -18.49 63.24 31.44
CA THR A 1056 -18.98 64.20 32.44
C THR A 1056 -18.33 64.03 33.80
N SER A 1057 -17.95 62.81 34.17
CA SER A 1057 -17.29 62.58 35.45
C SER A 1057 -16.37 61.36 35.43
N VAL A 1058 -15.35 61.41 36.28
CA VAL A 1058 -14.46 60.28 36.55
C VAL A 1058 -13.95 60.34 37.99
N THR A 1059 -13.82 59.16 38.60
CA THR A 1059 -13.08 58.96 39.85
C THR A 1059 -11.82 58.20 39.52
N ILE A 1060 -10.65 58.79 39.81
CA ILE A 1060 -9.36 58.12 39.62
C ILE A 1060 -9.13 57.15 40.79
N PRO A 1061 -9.06 55.83 40.54
CA PRO A 1061 -8.93 54.83 41.60
C PRO A 1061 -7.58 54.90 42.32
N GLY A 1062 -7.55 54.50 43.59
CA GLY A 1062 -6.34 54.58 44.42
C GLY A 1062 -5.19 53.65 43.96
N SER A 1063 -5.50 52.66 43.12
CA SER A 1063 -4.54 51.75 42.50
C SER A 1063 -3.69 52.41 41.41
N VAL A 1064 -4.16 53.52 40.81
CA VAL A 1064 -3.48 54.19 39.70
C VAL A 1064 -2.24 54.90 40.22
N THR A 1065 -1.07 54.52 39.70
CA THR A 1065 0.23 55.13 40.01
C THR A 1065 0.66 56.16 38.96
N ARG A 1066 0.05 56.13 37.76
CA ARG A 1066 0.42 57.04 36.67
C ARG A 1066 -0.74 57.35 35.73
N ILE A 1067 -0.85 58.61 35.37
CA ILE A 1067 -1.66 59.10 34.25
C ILE A 1067 -0.69 59.63 33.21
N TRP A 1068 -0.63 58.97 32.04
CA TRP A 1068 0.30 59.30 30.97
C TRP A 1068 -0.12 60.56 30.19
N SER A 1069 0.78 61.01 29.31
CA SER A 1069 0.58 62.24 28.55
C SER A 1069 -0.70 62.19 27.72
N ASP A 1070 -1.41 63.32 27.67
CA ASP A 1070 -2.64 63.49 26.89
C ASP A 1070 -3.79 62.51 27.23
N ALA A 1071 -3.69 61.72 28.32
CA ALA A 1071 -4.64 60.64 28.67
C ALA A 1071 -6.12 61.08 28.63
N PHE A 1072 -6.41 62.25 29.19
CA PHE A 1072 -7.71 62.92 29.19
C PHE A 1072 -7.62 64.28 28.52
N ARG A 1073 -6.88 64.39 27.41
CA ARG A 1073 -6.80 65.64 26.67
C ARG A 1073 -8.03 65.83 25.78
N ASP A 1074 -8.44 67.08 25.64
CA ASP A 1074 -9.54 67.48 24.76
C ASP A 1074 -10.85 66.76 25.11
N ILE A 1075 -11.17 66.62 26.40
CA ILE A 1075 -12.47 66.09 26.86
C ILE A 1075 -13.51 67.19 26.70
N VAL A 1076 -14.16 67.24 25.54
CA VAL A 1076 -14.98 68.39 25.14
C VAL A 1076 -16.44 68.01 24.91
N SER A 1077 -17.34 68.85 25.44
CA SER A 1077 -18.79 68.82 25.28
C SER A 1077 -19.49 67.49 25.60
N PRO A 1078 -20.01 67.29 26.82
CA PRO A 1078 -20.12 68.27 27.92
C PRO A 1078 -18.78 68.54 28.65
N GLY A 1079 -17.81 67.62 28.59
CA GLY A 1079 -16.56 67.72 29.35
C GLY A 1079 -16.73 67.44 30.84
N PHE A 1080 -15.63 67.32 31.59
CA PHE A 1080 -15.72 66.97 33.01
C PHE A 1080 -16.44 68.05 33.82
N GLN A 1081 -17.51 67.64 34.51
CA GLN A 1081 -18.23 68.37 35.54
C GLN A 1081 -17.75 67.98 36.95
N SER A 1082 -17.23 66.76 37.10
CA SER A 1082 -16.65 66.25 38.35
C SER A 1082 -15.41 65.41 38.07
N LEU A 1083 -14.31 65.70 38.78
CA LEU A 1083 -13.09 64.90 38.79
C LEU A 1083 -12.69 64.67 40.24
N THR A 1084 -12.63 63.41 40.67
CA THR A 1084 -12.21 63.05 42.03
C THR A 1084 -11.09 62.01 42.01
N PHE A 1085 -10.35 61.93 43.11
CA PHE A 1085 -9.26 60.99 43.28
C PHE A 1085 -9.49 60.19 44.55
N GLU A 1086 -9.40 58.88 44.48
CA GLU A 1086 -9.36 58.03 45.67
C GLU A 1086 -7.97 58.12 46.31
N GLY A 1087 -7.93 58.15 47.65
CA GLY A 1087 -6.68 58.10 48.39
C GLY A 1087 -6.04 56.71 48.23
N GLY A 1088 -4.76 56.65 47.83
CA GLY A 1088 -4.15 55.37 47.44
C GLY A 1088 -2.63 55.40 47.37
N SER A 1089 -2.05 55.01 46.24
CA SER A 1089 -0.61 54.94 45.93
C SER A 1089 0.02 56.30 45.57
N ASP A 1090 1.33 56.34 45.32
CA ASP A 1090 1.99 57.55 44.80
C ASP A 1090 1.64 57.74 43.32
N LEU A 1091 1.17 58.94 42.96
CA LEU A 1091 0.58 59.22 41.65
C LEU A 1091 1.41 60.23 40.83
N GLU A 1092 1.84 59.82 39.65
CA GLU A 1092 2.47 60.67 38.64
C GLU A 1092 1.45 61.11 37.56
N ILE A 1093 1.19 62.40 37.43
CA ILE A 1093 0.33 62.96 36.37
C ILE A 1093 1.24 63.58 35.30
N ASN A 1094 1.20 63.11 34.06
CA ASN A 1094 2.13 63.54 33.00
C ASN A 1094 1.64 64.76 32.19
N VAL A 1095 2.49 65.20 31.27
CA VAL A 1095 2.31 66.41 30.44
C VAL A 1095 0.98 66.38 29.69
N ARG A 1096 0.19 67.46 29.78
CA ARG A 1096 -1.13 67.62 29.13
C ARG A 1096 -2.16 66.55 29.49
N ALA A 1097 -1.98 65.81 30.59
CA ALA A 1097 -2.87 64.70 30.96
C ALA A 1097 -4.35 65.10 31.00
N PHE A 1098 -4.67 66.32 31.43
CA PHE A 1098 -6.05 66.86 31.47
C PHE A 1098 -6.20 68.15 30.66
N GLN A 1099 -5.35 68.40 29.66
CA GLN A 1099 -5.42 69.64 28.90
C GLN A 1099 -6.79 69.76 28.23
N ASN A 1100 -7.45 70.92 28.38
CA ASN A 1100 -8.74 71.20 27.75
C ASN A 1100 -9.81 70.13 28.09
N ALA A 1101 -9.84 69.65 29.33
CA ALA A 1101 -10.72 68.57 29.78
C ALA A 1101 -11.98 69.04 30.54
N SER A 1102 -12.02 70.29 30.99
CA SER A 1102 -13.17 70.84 31.71
C SER A 1102 -13.37 72.32 31.38
N THR A 1103 -14.65 72.71 31.25
CA THR A 1103 -15.09 74.11 31.21
C THR A 1103 -15.97 74.48 32.40
N GLN A 1104 -16.19 73.54 33.33
CA GLN A 1104 -17.19 73.65 34.39
C GLN A 1104 -16.59 73.49 35.81
N ILE A 1105 -15.46 72.79 35.95
CA ILE A 1105 -14.81 72.60 37.25
C ILE A 1105 -14.20 73.93 37.70
N THR A 1106 -14.72 74.46 38.81
CA THR A 1106 -14.26 75.73 39.41
C THR A 1106 -13.21 75.53 40.50
N GLU A 1107 -13.24 74.36 41.16
CA GLU A 1107 -12.31 73.98 42.21
C GLU A 1107 -11.85 72.52 42.05
N ILE A 1108 -10.59 72.24 42.36
CA ILE A 1108 -10.05 70.88 42.38
C ILE A 1108 -9.16 70.65 43.59
N THR A 1109 -9.23 69.43 44.14
CA THR A 1109 -8.32 68.98 45.19
C THR A 1109 -7.30 67.99 44.61
N ILE A 1110 -6.02 68.31 44.73
CA ILE A 1110 -4.89 67.46 44.40
C ILE A 1110 -4.47 66.67 45.66
N PRO A 1111 -4.58 65.33 45.67
CA PRO A 1111 -4.27 64.51 46.85
C PRO A 1111 -2.81 64.59 47.32
N ALA A 1112 -2.58 64.28 48.60
CA ALA A 1112 -1.26 64.36 49.23
C ALA A 1112 -0.20 63.44 48.59
N ARG A 1113 -0.63 62.36 47.93
CA ARG A 1113 0.28 61.37 47.32
C ARG A 1113 0.61 61.62 45.86
N VAL A 1114 0.13 62.71 45.26
CA VAL A 1114 0.61 63.12 43.93
C VAL A 1114 2.07 63.56 44.04
N THR A 1115 2.98 62.94 43.29
CA THR A 1115 4.43 63.20 43.33
C THR A 1115 4.89 64.10 42.19
N ASN A 1116 4.21 64.06 41.04
CA ASN A 1116 4.55 64.80 39.84
C ASN A 1116 3.28 65.29 39.11
N ILE A 1117 3.34 66.53 38.60
CA ILE A 1117 2.34 67.16 37.75
C ILE A 1117 3.06 67.72 36.51
N GLY A 1118 2.86 67.09 35.37
CA GLY A 1118 3.49 67.47 34.11
C GLY A 1118 3.06 68.85 33.62
N GLY A 1119 3.83 69.42 32.69
CA GLY A 1119 3.53 70.73 32.11
C GLY A 1119 2.18 70.76 31.40
N SER A 1120 1.48 71.89 31.45
CA SER A 1120 0.16 72.08 30.83
C SER A 1120 -0.92 71.07 31.25
N THR A 1121 -0.80 70.42 32.41
CA THR A 1121 -1.75 69.39 32.86
C THR A 1121 -3.20 69.88 32.91
N PHE A 1122 -3.47 71.04 33.51
CA PHE A 1122 -4.82 71.63 33.61
C PHE A 1122 -5.00 72.84 32.69
N ARG A 1123 -4.18 72.93 31.62
CA ARG A 1123 -4.23 74.05 30.70
C ARG A 1123 -5.61 74.16 30.04
N SER A 1124 -6.08 75.40 29.87
CA SER A 1124 -7.37 75.74 29.25
C SER A 1124 -8.61 75.26 30.03
N TRP A 1125 -8.48 75.02 31.35
CA TRP A 1125 -9.62 74.85 32.25
C TRP A 1125 -10.24 76.21 32.58
N SER A 1126 -11.17 76.67 31.72
CA SER A 1126 -11.64 78.06 31.70
C SER A 1126 -12.39 78.53 32.94
N ALA A 1127 -12.89 77.61 33.78
CA ALA A 1127 -13.61 77.93 35.02
C ALA A 1127 -12.77 77.75 36.30
N LEU A 1128 -11.57 77.17 36.22
CA LEU A 1128 -10.79 76.76 37.39
C LEU A 1128 -10.18 77.97 38.12
N ALA A 1129 -10.74 78.32 39.28
CA ALA A 1129 -10.34 79.45 40.10
C ALA A 1129 -9.67 79.04 41.42
N THR A 1130 -9.92 77.82 41.90
CA THR A 1130 -9.39 77.34 43.18
C THR A 1130 -8.70 75.99 43.02
N VAL A 1131 -7.48 75.86 43.52
CA VAL A 1131 -6.78 74.55 43.61
C VAL A 1131 -6.38 74.33 45.06
N THR A 1132 -6.73 73.19 45.63
CA THR A 1132 -6.24 72.76 46.95
C THR A 1132 -5.24 71.63 46.77
N VAL A 1133 -4.00 71.78 47.24
CA VAL A 1133 -2.98 70.73 47.20
C VAL A 1133 -2.76 70.21 48.61
N MET A 1134 -3.00 68.92 48.84
CA MET A 1134 -2.96 68.33 50.19
C MET A 1134 -1.56 67.87 50.62
N ARG A 1135 -0.58 67.91 49.72
CA ARG A 1135 0.79 67.43 50.00
C ARG A 1135 1.59 68.48 50.76
N GLU A 1136 2.38 68.06 51.75
CA GLU A 1136 3.24 68.98 52.51
C GLU A 1136 4.43 69.48 51.69
N ASP A 1137 5.09 68.62 50.91
CA ASP A 1137 6.17 69.00 50.02
C ASP A 1137 5.66 69.25 48.59
N PRO A 1138 6.06 70.33 47.89
CA PRO A 1138 5.64 70.57 46.52
C PRO A 1138 5.93 69.38 45.61
N PRO A 1139 4.94 68.84 44.86
CA PRO A 1139 5.22 67.82 43.87
C PRO A 1139 6.01 68.43 42.70
N ASP A 1140 6.76 67.60 41.99
CA ASP A 1140 7.50 68.03 40.80
C ASP A 1140 6.52 68.63 39.78
N ALA A 1141 6.77 69.86 39.36
CA ALA A 1141 5.84 70.64 38.55
C ALA A 1141 6.47 71.04 37.20
N GLY A 1142 5.82 70.67 36.10
CA GLY A 1142 6.20 71.15 34.77
C GLY A 1142 5.77 72.59 34.53
N THR A 1143 6.17 73.16 33.39
CA THR A 1143 5.84 74.55 33.04
C THR A 1143 4.37 74.73 32.65
N GLY A 1144 3.72 75.80 33.14
CA GLY A 1144 2.40 76.22 32.68
C GLY A 1144 1.27 75.25 33.03
N ILE A 1145 1.33 74.61 34.20
CA ILE A 1145 0.32 73.64 34.68
C ILE A 1145 -1.11 74.20 34.58
N PHE A 1146 -1.28 75.48 34.93
CA PHE A 1146 -2.57 76.18 34.95
C PHE A 1146 -2.67 77.25 33.84
N ALA A 1147 -1.88 77.15 32.77
CA ALA A 1147 -1.93 78.13 31.68
C ALA A 1147 -3.35 78.25 31.09
N GLU A 1148 -3.77 79.46 30.71
CA GLU A 1148 -5.13 79.72 30.19
C GLU A 1148 -6.27 79.32 31.16
N THR A 1149 -6.04 79.47 32.47
CA THR A 1149 -7.05 79.32 33.52
C THR A 1149 -7.15 80.63 34.32
N PRO A 1150 -8.24 80.87 35.08
CA PRO A 1150 -8.31 81.96 36.04
C PRO A 1150 -7.12 82.00 37.02
N ILE A 1151 -6.56 80.85 37.40
CA ILE A 1151 -5.35 80.75 38.24
C ILE A 1151 -4.10 81.33 37.56
N ALA A 1152 -4.03 81.42 36.23
CA ALA A 1152 -2.92 82.07 35.53
C ALA A 1152 -3.11 83.57 35.34
N ASP A 1153 -4.36 84.06 35.31
CA ASP A 1153 -4.68 85.38 34.74
C ASP A 1153 -5.33 86.39 35.72
N THR A 1154 -5.90 85.96 36.85
CA THR A 1154 -6.61 86.87 37.79
C THR A 1154 -5.95 86.94 39.17
N GLU A 1155 -6.14 88.07 39.88
CA GLU A 1155 -5.65 88.27 41.27
C GLU A 1155 -6.58 87.67 42.35
N SER A 1156 -7.74 87.15 41.97
CA SER A 1156 -8.76 86.62 42.90
C SER A 1156 -8.83 85.09 42.96
N SER A 1157 -7.86 84.40 42.38
CA SER A 1157 -7.78 82.94 42.28
C SER A 1157 -6.66 82.42 43.17
N ASN A 1158 -6.92 81.37 43.95
CA ASN A 1158 -6.01 80.92 45.01
C ASN A 1158 -5.61 79.45 44.84
N ILE A 1159 -4.36 79.17 45.18
CA ILE A 1159 -3.82 77.83 45.37
C ILE A 1159 -3.62 77.63 46.87
N PHE A 1160 -4.45 76.80 47.48
CA PHE A 1160 -4.36 76.47 48.90
C PHE A 1160 -3.41 75.30 49.12
N VAL A 1161 -2.45 75.47 50.01
CA VAL A 1161 -1.48 74.43 50.43
C VAL A 1161 -1.45 74.35 51.96
N PRO A 1162 -0.89 73.29 52.58
CA PRO A 1162 -0.80 73.19 54.03
C PRO A 1162 -0.07 74.41 54.61
N GLU A 1163 -0.54 74.95 55.74
CA GLU A 1163 -0.04 76.20 56.32
C GLU A 1163 1.49 76.20 56.50
N ALA A 1164 2.07 75.06 56.92
CA ALA A 1164 3.51 74.88 57.11
C ALA A 1164 4.33 74.90 55.79
N SER A 1165 3.67 74.76 54.64
CA SER A 1165 4.29 74.49 53.34
C SER A 1165 4.28 75.68 52.39
N VAL A 1166 3.56 76.76 52.70
CA VAL A 1166 3.38 77.93 51.82
C VAL A 1166 4.72 78.48 51.29
N ALA A 1167 5.69 78.71 52.17
CA ALA A 1167 6.99 79.26 51.76
C ALA A 1167 7.79 78.31 50.85
N THR A 1168 7.68 77.00 51.07
CA THR A 1168 8.32 75.97 50.25
C THR A 1168 7.69 75.93 48.85
N TYR A 1169 6.35 75.97 48.76
CA TYR A 1169 5.63 76.04 47.48
C TYR A 1169 5.94 77.31 46.69
N GLN A 1170 6.02 78.48 47.34
CA GLN A 1170 6.31 79.76 46.67
C GLN A 1170 7.69 79.83 46.01
N THR A 1171 8.64 78.98 46.43
CA THR A 1171 10.02 78.99 45.93
C THR A 1171 10.39 77.75 45.11
N ALA A 1172 9.52 76.74 45.07
CA ALA A 1172 9.75 75.51 44.32
C ALA A 1172 9.63 75.73 42.80
N ASP A 1173 10.50 75.05 42.04
CA ASP A 1173 10.48 75.08 40.58
C ASP A 1173 9.12 74.58 40.04
N GLY A 1174 8.58 75.27 39.03
CA GLY A 1174 7.23 75.03 38.50
C GLY A 1174 6.07 75.63 39.32
N TRP A 1175 6.25 75.83 40.63
CA TRP A 1175 5.26 76.50 41.51
C TRP A 1175 5.53 77.99 41.69
N ALA A 1176 6.79 78.42 41.60
CA ALA A 1176 7.22 79.81 41.77
C ALA A 1176 6.53 80.79 40.79
N GLU A 1177 6.09 80.32 39.61
CA GLU A 1177 5.31 81.15 38.68
C GLU A 1177 3.93 81.56 39.24
N TYR A 1178 3.43 80.86 40.25
CA TYR A 1178 2.17 81.12 40.94
C TYR A 1178 2.36 81.63 42.38
N ALA A 1179 3.57 82.01 42.79
CA ALA A 1179 3.88 82.35 44.19
C ALA A 1179 2.93 83.39 44.82
N ALA A 1180 2.46 84.37 44.05
CA ALA A 1180 1.53 85.41 44.53
C ALA A 1180 0.10 84.90 44.82
N ARG A 1181 -0.22 83.67 44.41
CA ARG A 1181 -1.54 83.04 44.52
C ARG A 1181 -1.57 81.88 45.52
N ILE A 1182 -0.41 81.49 46.05
CA ILE A 1182 -0.27 80.39 47.01
C ILE A 1182 -0.57 80.93 48.41
N GLU A 1183 -1.65 80.43 49.00
CA GLU A 1183 -2.14 80.78 50.34
C GLU A 1183 -2.22 79.55 51.25
N SER A 1184 -2.24 79.76 52.55
CA SER A 1184 -2.52 78.69 53.52
C SER A 1184 -3.98 78.27 53.43
N GLN A 1185 -4.22 76.95 53.45
CA GLN A 1185 -5.56 76.36 53.52
C GLN A 1185 -6.39 76.85 54.71
#